data_AF-A0AAV5GYX4-F1
#
_entry.id   AF-A0AAV5GYX4-F1
#
_cell.length_a   1.000
_cell.length_b   1.000
_cell.length_c   1.000
_cell.angle_alpha   90.00
_cell.angle_beta   90.00
_cell.angle_gamma   90.00
#
_symmetry.space_group_name_H-M   'P 1'
#
loop_
_entity.id
_entity.type
_entity.pdbx_description
1 polymer ?
#
loop_
_entity_poly.entity_id
_entity_poly.type
_entity_poly.pdbx_seq_one_letter_code
_entity_poly.pdbx_strand_id
1 'polypeptide(L)'
;MNGDILLGSGLSPWQNGRAFSVTFVVTEDCNLCCKYCYQVHKNSKSRMTIETAKNAVDFILENPDIFIAESVIWDFIGGEPLLEIKLIDEICDYIKFKTFKLKHKWRSMYRFSFSSNGILYKRPEVKEFIYKNKEKCSFCITIDGTKEKHDLQRVYHDGHGSYDDVIKNIPAWLEDFPLATTKVTFGSEDLPLLKESIIHLWNLGIKMVPANVVFEDIWHEGDDVIFEAQLKELADYIIDNRIWDYFDCSLFDKTIGIPLSDEQKNRNFCGSGKMIAIDAEGYIYPCLRFMDFSLNNKKPKIIGDIYNGLYLDKIRPFLGLTTLTQSDDECITCDIASGCAWCQGNNYDSSDNNTIYERAKFACKMHKARVRANNYLWRRLETVTDKKYKPSGRKFLYFILSDDSIEYCQYDSTKNTVMKEVMNSGILQDAMQFCDQSFFEPVLLHSTNQKNIDDVEYELSFPCRQILSVNNHTNIKGNVYYVVDKENFNKLNRCDICILNIKRDDIKNLSIYVNKLLETCKRININFLDLNNSFHFEEYTKQLEIISKNILMYYVKGRQVEVNVISDRMYLNSMNNCDAGIYNFAVAPNGRIYICPAFYYDEPDNYVGDIYAGIDYNKVKQCKLGCSPICMHCDSYHCNRCTYINKKFTEEINTPPGFECRKSHVERTASKVLEAELKKMNLIDDRAVHIDSINYTDPIFNVVNMLGINPYGRIFEGEGYEAN
;
A
#
# COMPACT_ATOMS: atom_id res chain seq x y z
N MET A 1 4.46 17.29 -24.46
CA MET A 1 4.25 17.08 -23.02
C MET A 1 4.34 15.58 -22.81
N ASN A 2 5.30 15.10 -22.03
CA ASN A 2 5.36 13.68 -21.68
C ASN A 2 4.05 13.35 -20.95
N GLY A 3 3.33 12.32 -21.40
CA GLY A 3 1.99 11.96 -20.90
C GLY A 3 2.00 11.42 -19.46
N ASP A 4 2.64 12.12 -18.53
CA ASP A 4 2.75 11.77 -17.12
C ASP A 4 1.69 12.44 -16.26
N ILE A 5 1.02 11.65 -15.41
CA ILE A 5 -0.03 12.13 -14.51
C ILE A 5 0.68 12.86 -13.38
N LEU A 6 0.37 14.13 -13.18
CA LEU A 6 0.95 14.96 -12.12
C LEU A 6 0.31 14.66 -10.76
N LEU A 7 -0.99 14.40 -10.72
CA LEU A 7 -1.69 14.05 -9.49
C LEU A 7 -1.08 12.82 -8.81
N GLY A 8 -0.92 12.88 -7.49
CA GLY A 8 -0.35 11.78 -6.70
C GLY A 8 1.12 11.50 -7.03
N SER A 9 1.83 12.49 -7.60
CA SER A 9 3.28 12.42 -7.81
C SER A 9 4.06 12.60 -6.51
N GLY A 10 3.43 13.22 -5.52
CA GLY A 10 3.99 13.44 -4.19
C GLY A 10 4.89 14.69 -4.14
N LEU A 11 5.14 15.16 -2.92
CA LEU A 11 6.07 16.27 -2.71
C LEU A 11 7.50 15.82 -2.97
N SER A 12 8.26 16.60 -3.72
CA SER A 12 9.71 16.45 -3.83
C SER A 12 10.40 17.27 -2.73
N PRO A 13 10.78 16.66 -1.59
CA PRO A 13 11.46 17.39 -0.54
C PRO A 13 12.82 17.90 -1.04
N TRP A 14 13.24 19.06 -0.55
CA TRP A 14 14.55 19.61 -0.89
C TRP A 14 15.66 18.64 -0.51
N GLN A 15 16.64 18.47 -1.42
CA GLN A 15 17.76 17.53 -1.24
C GLN A 15 17.30 16.09 -0.97
N ASN A 16 16.15 15.68 -1.55
CA ASN A 16 15.53 14.36 -1.38
C ASN A 16 15.23 14.03 0.10
N GLY A 17 14.94 15.05 0.91
CA GLY A 17 14.61 14.87 2.33
C GLY A 17 15.80 14.48 3.21
N ARG A 18 17.04 14.64 2.71
CA ARG A 18 18.28 14.35 3.45
C ARG A 18 18.86 15.58 4.18
N ALA A 19 18.22 16.73 4.05
CA ALA A 19 18.64 17.93 4.77
C ALA A 19 18.34 17.78 6.27
N PHE A 20 19.28 18.17 7.13
CA PHE A 20 19.04 18.26 8.56
C PHE A 20 18.15 19.47 8.86
N SER A 21 17.06 19.27 9.60
CA SER A 21 16.13 20.35 9.92
C SER A 21 16.33 20.83 11.35
N VAL A 22 16.61 22.12 11.48
CA VAL A 22 16.70 22.84 12.75
C VAL A 22 15.56 23.82 12.82
N THR A 23 14.65 23.62 13.76
CA THR A 23 13.48 24.47 13.94
C THR A 23 13.70 25.46 15.09
N PHE A 24 13.62 26.75 14.80
CA PHE A 24 13.64 27.81 15.81
C PHE A 24 12.19 28.20 16.14
N VAL A 25 11.79 28.02 17.40
CA VAL A 25 10.52 28.54 17.91
C VAL A 25 10.79 29.95 18.42
N VAL A 26 10.63 30.95 17.54
CA VAL A 26 11.03 32.33 17.83
C VAL A 26 10.07 33.05 18.77
N THR A 27 8.81 32.60 18.82
CA THR A 27 7.82 33.06 19.78
C THR A 27 6.71 32.02 19.94
N GLU A 28 6.07 31.93 21.11
CA GLU A 28 4.82 31.18 21.26
C GLU A 28 3.58 32.03 20.99
N ASP A 29 3.75 33.33 20.73
CA ASP A 29 2.67 34.27 20.47
C ASP A 29 2.10 34.08 19.05
N CYS A 30 0.80 34.31 18.90
CA CYS A 30 0.12 34.21 17.62
C CYS A 30 -1.02 35.21 17.57
N ASN A 31 -1.17 35.89 16.43
CA ASN A 31 -2.31 36.75 16.19
C ASN A 31 -3.63 35.98 15.94
N LEU A 32 -3.58 34.65 15.80
CA LEU A 32 -4.73 33.76 15.66
C LEU A 32 -4.81 32.74 16.81
N CYS A 33 -6.03 32.28 17.10
CA CYS A 33 -6.31 31.20 18.04
C CYS A 33 -7.05 30.04 17.33
N CYS A 34 -6.43 29.46 16.30
CA CYS A 34 -7.07 28.42 15.50
C CYS A 34 -7.50 27.21 16.34
N LYS A 35 -8.71 26.68 16.10
CA LYS A 35 -9.34 25.65 16.94
C LYS A 35 -8.62 24.30 16.91
N TYR A 36 -8.19 23.83 15.74
CA TYR A 36 -7.44 22.56 15.59
C TYR A 36 -5.95 22.69 15.93
N CYS A 37 -5.47 23.87 16.34
CA CYS A 37 -4.04 24.11 16.48
C CYS A 37 -3.45 23.25 17.59
N TYR A 38 -2.51 22.39 17.23
CA TYR A 38 -1.82 21.53 18.19
C TYR A 38 -0.90 22.28 19.16
N GLN A 39 -0.59 23.55 18.89
CA GLN A 39 0.09 24.44 19.84
C GLN A 39 -0.97 25.07 20.74
N VAL A 40 -1.32 24.36 21.80
CA VAL A 40 -2.49 24.59 22.66
C VAL A 40 -2.24 25.59 23.78
N HIS A 41 -1.00 25.73 24.28
CA HIS A 41 -0.68 26.60 25.41
C HIS A 41 0.19 27.80 25.01
N LYS A 42 -0.17 28.43 23.89
CA LYS A 42 0.49 29.65 23.38
C LYS A 42 0.48 30.77 24.42
N ASN A 43 1.53 31.57 24.42
CA ASN A 43 1.63 32.74 25.30
C ASN A 43 2.46 33.87 24.68
N SER A 44 2.23 35.10 25.12
CA SER A 44 2.91 36.29 24.57
C SER A 44 4.28 36.59 25.21
N LYS A 45 4.67 35.84 26.25
CA LYS A 45 5.89 36.09 27.04
C LYS A 45 7.09 35.33 26.49
N SER A 46 6.90 34.11 26.00
CA SER A 46 7.95 33.30 25.38
C SER A 46 8.35 33.91 24.03
N ARG A 47 9.46 34.66 24.04
CA ARG A 47 10.05 35.29 22.85
C ARG A 47 11.56 35.08 22.88
N MET A 48 12.08 34.51 21.80
CA MET A 48 13.51 34.24 21.68
C MET A 48 14.30 35.54 21.59
N THR A 49 15.42 35.63 22.32
CA THR A 49 16.33 36.76 22.19
C THR A 49 17.34 36.51 21.08
N ILE A 50 17.89 37.58 20.50
CA ILE A 50 18.98 37.46 19.53
C ILE A 50 20.21 36.78 20.14
N GLU A 51 20.45 36.93 21.44
CA GLU A 51 21.55 36.27 22.14
C GLU A 51 21.35 34.76 22.18
N THR A 52 20.18 34.29 22.63
CA THR A 52 19.83 32.85 22.62
C THR A 52 19.94 32.27 21.20
N ALA A 53 19.42 32.98 20.20
CA ALA A 53 19.45 32.51 18.83
C ALA A 53 20.88 32.41 18.26
N LYS A 54 21.74 33.39 18.54
CA LYS A 54 23.16 33.35 18.16
C LYS A 54 23.88 32.19 18.85
N ASN A 55 23.66 32.00 20.15
CA ASN A 55 24.23 30.87 20.89
C ASN A 55 23.77 29.52 20.33
N ALA A 56 22.51 29.40 19.90
CA ALA A 56 22.00 28.20 19.26
C ALA A 56 22.66 27.94 17.89
N VAL A 57 22.84 28.98 17.08
CA VAL A 57 23.57 28.89 15.81
C VAL A 57 25.02 28.47 16.04
N ASP A 58 25.68 29.03 17.05
CA ASP A 58 27.05 28.72 17.42
C ASP A 58 27.18 27.27 17.85
N PHE A 59 26.31 26.84 18.76
CA PHE A 59 26.24 25.46 19.22
C PHE A 59 26.12 24.49 18.03
N ILE A 60 25.25 24.76 17.06
CA ILE A 60 25.06 23.87 15.92
C ILE A 60 26.28 23.87 14.98
N LEU A 61 26.80 25.04 14.63
CA LEU A 61 27.85 25.17 13.62
C LEU A 61 29.25 24.81 14.16
N GLU A 62 29.49 24.96 15.46
CA GLU A 62 30.75 24.64 16.11
C GLU A 62 30.84 23.17 16.55
N ASN A 63 29.77 22.40 16.38
CA ASN A 63 29.72 20.95 16.62
C ASN A 63 29.45 20.14 15.33
N PRO A 64 30.31 20.25 14.29
CA PRO A 64 30.09 19.58 13.00
C PRO A 64 30.16 18.05 13.08
N ASP A 65 30.81 17.51 14.10
CA ASP A 65 30.89 16.06 14.35
C ASP A 65 29.60 15.48 14.95
N ILE A 66 28.73 16.35 15.48
CA ILE A 66 27.41 15.97 16.02
C ILE A 66 26.35 16.07 14.92
N PHE A 67 26.34 17.17 14.16
CA PHE A 67 25.31 17.47 13.17
C PHE A 67 25.76 17.14 11.73
N ILE A 68 25.88 15.84 11.44
CA ILE A 68 26.41 15.36 10.15
C ILE A 68 25.32 15.32 9.08
N ALA A 69 25.21 16.39 8.29
CA ALA A 69 24.40 16.40 7.06
C ALA A 69 25.02 17.24 5.94
N GLU A 70 24.77 16.89 4.68
CA GLU A 70 25.27 17.65 3.53
C GLU A 70 24.58 19.00 3.35
N SER A 71 23.36 19.13 3.87
CA SER A 71 22.55 20.34 3.75
C SER A 71 21.71 20.55 5.01
N VAL A 72 21.31 21.80 5.25
CA VAL A 72 20.53 22.21 6.41
C VAL A 72 19.31 23.04 6.02
N ILE A 73 18.18 22.77 6.67
CA ILE A 73 17.01 23.64 6.66
C ILE A 73 16.93 24.31 8.03
N TRP A 74 17.03 25.64 8.02
CA TRP A 74 16.77 26.49 9.16
C TRP A 74 15.29 26.90 9.09
N ASP A 75 14.45 26.18 9.83
CA ASP A 75 13.00 26.39 9.85
C ASP A 75 12.63 27.36 10.98
N PHE A 76 11.81 28.35 10.67
CA PHE A 76 11.31 29.31 11.64
C PHE A 76 9.82 29.08 11.84
N ILE A 77 9.47 28.80 13.08
CA ILE A 77 8.10 28.60 13.53
C ILE A 77 7.87 29.37 14.84
N GLY A 78 6.67 29.27 15.35
CA GLY A 78 6.23 29.83 16.59
C GLY A 78 4.75 29.57 16.75
N GLY A 79 4.08 30.42 17.52
CA GLY A 79 2.66 30.70 17.27
C GLY A 79 2.47 31.32 15.88
N GLU A 80 3.08 32.48 15.62
CA GLU A 80 3.23 33.08 14.29
C GLU A 80 4.65 33.68 14.11
N PRO A 81 5.51 33.11 13.27
CA PRO A 81 6.90 33.56 13.13
C PRO A 81 7.03 34.98 12.57
N LEU A 82 6.09 35.46 11.75
CA LEU A 82 6.17 36.80 11.14
C LEU A 82 5.98 37.95 12.14
N LEU A 83 5.57 37.67 13.38
CA LEU A 83 5.62 38.64 14.48
C LEU A 83 7.07 39.05 14.79
N GLU A 84 8.03 38.15 14.57
CA GLU A 84 9.45 38.30 14.90
C GLU A 84 10.36 38.40 13.66
N ILE A 85 9.85 38.90 12.52
CA ILE A 85 10.60 38.89 11.26
C ILE A 85 11.95 39.63 11.34
N LYS A 86 12.04 40.71 12.13
CA LYS A 86 13.30 41.45 12.33
C LYS A 86 14.35 40.59 13.04
N LEU A 87 13.95 39.89 14.10
CA LEU A 87 14.80 38.93 14.79
C LEU A 87 15.23 37.81 13.85
N ILE A 88 14.31 37.25 13.06
CA ILE A 88 14.62 36.19 12.10
C ILE A 88 15.63 36.66 11.05
N ASP A 89 15.50 37.89 10.54
CA ASP A 89 16.46 38.45 9.59
C ASP A 89 17.86 38.59 10.20
N GLU A 90 17.96 39.06 11.45
CA GLU A 90 19.22 39.12 12.19
C GLU A 90 19.85 37.73 12.40
N ILE A 91 19.03 36.71 12.71
CA ILE A 91 19.47 35.32 12.84
C ILE A 91 20.00 34.80 11.51
N CYS A 92 19.27 35.04 10.41
CA CYS A 92 19.67 34.59 9.07
C CYS A 92 21.00 35.21 8.62
N ASP A 93 21.20 36.50 8.89
CA ASP A 93 22.48 37.17 8.62
C ASP A 93 23.61 36.62 9.46
N TYR A 94 23.34 36.34 10.74
CA TYR A 94 24.31 35.74 11.62
C TYR A 94 24.71 34.33 11.16
N ILE A 95 23.75 33.50 10.73
CA ILE A 95 24.01 32.17 10.14
C ILE A 95 24.94 32.29 8.92
N LYS A 96 24.65 33.21 7.99
CA LYS A 96 25.49 33.44 6.81
C LYS A 96 26.90 33.88 7.22
N PHE A 97 27.01 34.81 8.17
CA PHE A 97 28.28 35.30 8.67
C PHE A 97 29.10 34.19 9.33
N LYS A 98 28.50 33.41 10.24
CA LYS A 98 29.20 32.36 10.98
C LYS A 98 29.58 31.19 10.09
N THR A 99 28.70 30.75 9.19
CA THR A 99 29.05 29.73 8.19
C THR A 99 30.19 30.20 7.27
N PHE A 100 30.21 31.48 6.88
CA PHE A 100 31.34 32.07 6.16
C PHE A 100 32.63 32.03 6.99
N LYS A 101 32.58 32.54 8.22
CA LYS A 101 33.73 32.62 9.14
C LYS A 101 34.35 31.25 9.42
N LEU A 102 33.52 30.24 9.64
CA LEU A 102 33.93 28.87 9.94
C LEU A 102 34.30 28.07 8.68
N LYS A 103 34.15 28.63 7.47
CA LYS A 103 34.25 27.90 6.20
C LYS A 103 33.36 26.64 6.18
N HIS A 104 32.19 26.73 6.81
CA HIS A 104 31.31 25.59 7.02
C HIS A 104 30.65 25.14 5.69
N LYS A 105 30.48 23.83 5.49
CA LYS A 105 29.85 23.26 4.27
C LYS A 105 28.46 23.81 3.99
N TRP A 106 27.69 24.10 5.05
CA TRP A 106 26.35 24.68 4.93
C TRP A 106 26.34 26.14 4.47
N ARG A 107 27.50 26.79 4.25
CA ARG A 107 27.56 28.13 3.65
C ARG A 107 26.84 28.19 2.30
N SER A 108 26.90 27.14 1.48
CA SER A 108 26.23 27.08 0.17
C SER A 108 24.98 26.20 0.17
N MET A 109 24.92 25.19 1.05
CA MET A 109 23.89 24.16 1.10
C MET A 109 22.92 24.37 2.27
N TYR A 110 22.25 25.52 2.30
CA TYR A 110 21.22 25.83 3.28
C TYR A 110 19.92 26.31 2.63
N ARG A 111 18.84 26.25 3.41
CA ARG A 111 17.54 26.86 3.09
C ARG A 111 16.91 27.43 4.35
N PHE A 112 16.37 28.64 4.27
CA PHE A 112 15.47 29.20 5.28
C PHE A 112 14.05 28.79 4.96
N SER A 113 13.32 28.26 5.95
CA SER A 113 11.96 27.75 5.78
C SER A 113 11.00 28.42 6.77
N PHE A 114 9.76 28.63 6.33
CA PHE A 114 8.72 29.30 7.12
C PHE A 114 7.39 28.57 6.97
N SER A 115 6.68 28.42 8.08
CA SER A 115 5.24 28.09 8.11
C SER A 115 4.50 29.23 8.80
N SER A 116 3.66 29.96 8.06
CA SER A 116 2.97 31.17 8.54
C SER A 116 1.47 31.12 8.24
N ASN A 117 0.66 31.83 9.04
CA ASN A 117 -0.74 32.12 8.74
C ASN A 117 -0.91 33.13 7.59
N GLY A 118 0.16 33.80 7.17
CA GLY A 118 0.20 34.65 5.98
C GLY A 118 -0.43 36.03 6.14
N ILE A 119 -1.04 36.38 7.28
CA ILE A 119 -1.69 37.69 7.48
C ILE A 119 -0.67 38.84 7.36
N LEU A 120 0.54 38.62 7.86
CA LEU A 120 1.59 39.64 7.92
C LEU A 120 2.49 39.67 6.67
N TYR A 121 2.17 38.87 5.65
CA TYR A 121 3.07 38.61 4.52
C TYR A 121 3.46 39.84 3.70
N LYS A 122 2.55 40.83 3.58
CA LYS A 122 2.81 42.08 2.84
C LYS A 122 3.52 43.18 3.64
N ARG A 123 3.85 42.95 4.92
CA ARG A 123 4.59 43.95 5.70
C ARG A 123 5.93 44.28 5.01
N PRO A 124 6.35 45.56 4.97
CA PRO A 124 7.60 45.95 4.31
C PRO A 124 8.80 45.13 4.77
N GLU A 125 8.92 44.85 6.06
CA GLU A 125 10.04 44.09 6.63
C GLU A 125 10.05 42.62 6.19
N VAL A 126 8.87 42.02 5.98
CA VAL A 126 8.75 40.66 5.44
C VAL A 126 9.16 40.62 3.97
N LYS A 127 8.73 41.62 3.19
CA LYS A 127 9.13 41.74 1.77
C LYS A 127 10.62 42.01 1.61
N GLU A 128 11.21 42.84 2.46
CA GLU A 128 12.66 43.09 2.49
C GLU A 128 13.43 41.80 2.81
N PHE A 129 13.00 41.06 3.83
CA PHE A 129 13.59 39.75 4.16
C PHE A 129 13.53 38.78 2.98
N ILE A 130 12.36 38.67 2.32
CA ILE A 130 12.18 37.78 1.16
C ILE A 130 13.10 38.19 0.03
N TYR A 131 13.13 39.49 -0.31
CA TYR A 131 14.01 40.02 -1.38
C TYR A 131 15.47 39.68 -1.12
N LYS A 132 15.93 39.86 0.12
CA LYS A 132 17.30 39.54 0.57
C LYS A 132 17.64 38.04 0.51
N ASN A 133 16.66 37.15 0.59
CA ASN A 133 16.85 35.70 0.77
C ASN A 133 16.18 34.82 -0.31
N LYS A 134 15.63 35.41 -1.38
CA LYS A 134 14.68 34.75 -2.31
C LYS A 134 15.14 33.38 -2.84
N GLU A 135 16.40 33.26 -3.24
CA GLU A 135 16.96 32.01 -3.80
C GLU A 135 17.21 30.91 -2.75
N LYS A 136 17.23 31.26 -1.48
CA LYS A 136 17.53 30.36 -0.35
C LYS A 136 16.35 30.23 0.61
N CYS A 137 15.18 30.77 0.27
CA CYS A 137 14.00 30.79 1.12
C CYS A 137 12.89 29.88 0.55
N SER A 138 12.15 29.23 1.44
CA SER A 138 10.90 28.53 1.16
C SER A 138 9.84 29.04 2.11
N PHE A 139 8.74 29.55 1.57
CA PHE A 139 7.70 30.20 2.37
C PHE A 139 6.36 29.48 2.17
N CYS A 140 5.83 28.88 3.23
CA CYS A 140 4.52 28.22 3.23
C CYS A 140 3.49 29.12 3.93
N ILE A 141 2.43 29.50 3.21
CA ILE A 141 1.25 30.17 3.78
C ILE A 141 0.14 29.14 3.98
N THR A 142 -0.42 29.10 5.19
CA THR A 142 -1.53 28.23 5.55
C THR A 142 -2.87 28.89 5.21
N ILE A 143 -3.61 28.27 4.29
CA ILE A 143 -4.97 28.64 3.91
C ILE A 143 -5.77 27.35 3.69
N ASP A 144 -6.87 27.18 4.44
CA ASP A 144 -7.52 25.88 4.53
C ASP A 144 -8.51 25.54 3.40
N GLY A 145 -8.84 26.48 2.52
CA GLY A 145 -9.89 26.28 1.52
C GLY A 145 -10.77 27.49 1.34
N THR A 146 -12.07 27.25 1.19
CA THR A 146 -13.10 28.29 1.08
C THR A 146 -13.11 29.19 2.32
N LYS A 147 -13.71 30.38 2.19
CA LYS A 147 -13.89 31.30 3.33
C LYS A 147 -14.57 30.62 4.51
N GLU A 148 -15.65 29.88 4.24
CA GLU A 148 -16.41 29.15 5.24
C GLU A 148 -15.54 28.17 6.03
N LYS A 149 -14.79 27.29 5.34
CA LYS A 149 -13.90 26.35 6.00
C LYS A 149 -12.79 27.06 6.78
N HIS A 150 -12.16 28.05 6.15
CA HIS A 150 -11.03 28.74 6.75
C HIS A 150 -11.45 29.47 8.03
N ASP A 151 -12.54 30.23 7.98
CA ASP A 151 -13.02 31.03 9.10
C ASP A 151 -13.65 30.16 10.21
N LEU A 152 -14.11 28.94 9.89
CA LEU A 152 -14.56 27.97 10.90
C LEU A 152 -13.44 27.58 11.87
N GLN A 153 -12.21 27.47 11.38
CA GLN A 153 -11.08 26.94 12.12
C GLN A 153 -10.03 27.98 12.50
N ARG A 154 -9.74 28.94 11.62
CA ARG A 154 -8.66 29.93 11.76
C ARG A 154 -9.27 31.29 12.07
N VAL A 155 -9.40 31.56 13.37
CA VAL A 155 -10.03 32.76 13.91
C VAL A 155 -9.03 33.62 14.70
N TYR A 156 -9.31 34.91 14.76
CA TYR A 156 -8.67 35.82 15.70
C TYR A 156 -9.18 35.59 17.13
N HIS A 157 -8.50 36.19 18.11
CA HIS A 157 -8.81 36.02 19.54
C HIS A 157 -10.21 36.50 19.96
N ASP A 158 -10.85 37.36 19.16
CA ASP A 158 -12.23 37.81 19.35
C ASP A 158 -13.27 36.93 18.61
N GLY A 159 -12.81 35.87 17.91
CA GLY A 159 -13.62 34.87 17.24
C GLY A 159 -13.95 35.16 15.77
N HIS A 160 -13.58 36.30 15.20
CA HIS A 160 -13.81 36.54 13.77
C HIS A 160 -12.80 35.80 12.89
N GLY A 161 -13.20 35.45 11.67
CA GLY A 161 -12.39 34.67 10.74
C GLY A 161 -11.27 35.46 10.04
N SER A 162 -10.18 34.78 9.67
CA SER A 162 -8.99 35.39 9.08
C SER A 162 -8.87 35.33 7.55
N TYR A 163 -9.83 34.72 6.85
CA TYR A 163 -9.71 34.42 5.43
C TYR A 163 -9.50 35.67 4.55
N ASP A 164 -10.27 36.73 4.80
CA ASP A 164 -10.25 37.94 3.95
C ASP A 164 -8.89 38.64 4.01
N ASP A 165 -8.11 38.45 5.07
CA ASP A 165 -6.79 39.05 5.22
C ASP A 165 -5.70 38.21 4.59
N VAL A 166 -5.75 36.89 4.73
CA VAL A 166 -4.77 36.00 4.11
C VAL A 166 -4.94 35.92 2.58
N ILE A 167 -6.17 35.88 2.06
CA ILE A 167 -6.40 35.72 0.61
C ILE A 167 -5.82 36.86 -0.22
N LYS A 168 -5.86 38.10 0.30
CA LYS A 168 -5.27 39.28 -0.34
C LYS A 168 -3.76 39.13 -0.56
N ASN A 169 -3.11 38.25 0.20
CA ASN A 169 -1.67 38.03 0.16
C ASN A 169 -1.25 36.89 -0.78
N ILE A 170 -2.17 35.99 -1.16
CA ILE A 170 -1.88 34.82 -1.99
C ILE A 170 -1.27 35.17 -3.35
N PRO A 171 -1.79 36.15 -4.13
CA PRO A 171 -1.20 36.47 -5.43
C PRO A 171 0.26 36.92 -5.33
N ALA A 172 0.57 37.79 -4.37
CA ALA A 172 1.92 38.27 -4.14
C ALA A 172 2.85 37.15 -3.61
N TRP A 173 2.30 36.18 -2.89
CA TRP A 173 3.04 35.01 -2.41
C TRP A 173 3.42 34.06 -3.54
N LEU A 174 2.48 33.77 -4.44
CA LEU A 174 2.72 32.91 -5.60
C LEU A 174 3.62 33.60 -6.65
N GLU A 175 3.61 34.93 -6.74
CA GLU A 175 4.59 35.67 -7.56
C GLU A 175 6.01 35.54 -7.00
N ASP A 176 6.18 35.63 -5.67
CA ASP A 176 7.48 35.45 -5.04
C ASP A 176 7.96 34.00 -5.05
N PHE A 177 7.03 33.06 -4.89
CA PHE A 177 7.30 31.63 -4.81
C PHE A 177 6.33 30.82 -5.69
N PRO A 178 6.58 30.72 -7.02
CA PRO A 178 5.65 30.06 -7.95
C PRO A 178 5.44 28.56 -7.72
N LEU A 179 6.34 27.92 -6.97
CA LEU A 179 6.27 26.49 -6.61
C LEU A 179 5.89 26.31 -5.13
N ALA A 180 5.37 27.35 -4.48
CA ALA A 180 4.98 27.26 -3.09
C ALA A 180 3.83 26.28 -2.91
N THR A 181 3.85 25.61 -1.76
CA THR A 181 2.81 24.68 -1.32
C THR A 181 2.13 25.30 -0.11
N THR A 182 0.84 25.05 0.03
CA THR A 182 0.12 25.34 1.28
C THR A 182 0.16 24.12 2.20
N LYS A 183 -0.50 24.19 3.36
CA LYS A 183 -0.80 23.04 4.21
C LYS A 183 -2.23 23.20 4.67
N VAL A 184 -3.03 22.16 4.43
CA VAL A 184 -4.44 22.10 4.82
C VAL A 184 -4.61 21.00 5.84
N THR A 185 -5.39 21.27 6.87
CA THR A 185 -5.82 20.25 7.84
C THR A 185 -7.33 20.12 7.78
N PHE A 186 -7.83 18.89 7.93
CA PHE A 186 -9.25 18.57 8.05
C PHE A 186 -9.52 17.89 9.38
N GLY A 187 -10.52 18.39 10.11
CA GLY A 187 -11.05 17.80 11.33
C GLY A 187 -12.54 17.47 11.16
N SER A 188 -13.15 16.86 12.18
CA SER A 188 -14.55 16.38 12.11
C SER A 188 -15.53 17.45 11.57
N GLU A 189 -15.51 18.66 12.14
CA GLU A 189 -16.46 19.73 11.79
C GLU A 189 -16.33 20.25 10.35
N ASP A 190 -15.17 20.09 9.69
CA ASP A 190 -14.90 20.70 8.39
C ASP A 190 -14.78 19.68 7.23
N LEU A 191 -14.98 18.39 7.51
CA LEU A 191 -15.04 17.33 6.50
C LEU A 191 -16.03 17.63 5.36
N PRO A 192 -17.26 18.11 5.60
CA PRO A 192 -18.23 18.38 4.52
C PRO A 192 -17.77 19.44 3.51
N LEU A 193 -16.74 20.22 3.84
CA LEU A 193 -16.21 21.29 3.00
C LEU A 193 -14.94 20.87 2.24
N LEU A 194 -14.53 19.60 2.34
CA LEU A 194 -13.25 19.13 1.81
C LEU A 194 -13.10 19.34 0.32
N LYS A 195 -14.05 18.85 -0.48
CA LYS A 195 -13.99 18.92 -1.94
C LYS A 195 -13.87 20.37 -2.40
N GLU A 196 -14.81 21.21 -1.98
CA GLU A 196 -14.86 22.62 -2.36
C GLU A 196 -13.61 23.39 -1.90
N SER A 197 -13.05 23.01 -0.75
CA SER A 197 -11.83 23.60 -0.23
C SER A 197 -10.61 23.29 -1.10
N ILE A 198 -10.44 22.04 -1.53
CA ILE A 198 -9.33 21.67 -2.41
C ILE A 198 -9.48 22.35 -3.78
N ILE A 199 -10.69 22.33 -4.36
CA ILE A 199 -10.99 23.02 -5.62
C ILE A 199 -10.69 24.52 -5.52
N HIS A 200 -11.11 25.14 -4.43
CA HIS A 200 -10.84 26.56 -4.18
C HIS A 200 -9.34 26.87 -4.18
N LEU A 201 -8.52 26.05 -3.51
CA LEU A 201 -7.07 26.25 -3.46
C LEU A 201 -6.40 26.11 -4.83
N TRP A 202 -6.85 25.16 -5.65
CA TRP A 202 -6.41 25.04 -7.03
C TRP A 202 -6.80 26.27 -7.86
N ASN A 203 -8.01 26.79 -7.68
CA ASN A 203 -8.48 28.01 -8.34
C ASN A 203 -7.72 29.27 -7.91
N LEU A 204 -7.11 29.30 -6.72
CA LEU A 204 -6.18 30.35 -6.30
C LEU A 204 -4.80 30.25 -6.99
N GLY A 205 -4.55 29.20 -7.78
CA GLY A 205 -3.28 28.95 -8.46
C GLY A 205 -2.27 28.12 -7.67
N ILE A 206 -2.67 27.56 -6.52
CA ILE A 206 -1.81 26.69 -5.70
C ILE A 206 -1.78 25.31 -6.34
N LYS A 207 -0.69 24.99 -7.05
CA LYS A 207 -0.59 23.76 -7.86
C LYS A 207 -0.50 22.47 -7.04
N MET A 208 0.07 22.56 -5.84
CA MET A 208 0.31 21.41 -4.97
C MET A 208 -0.32 21.68 -3.61
N VAL A 209 -1.29 20.84 -3.23
CA VAL A 209 -2.04 20.96 -1.98
C VAL A 209 -1.78 19.77 -1.06
N PRO A 210 -0.77 19.88 -0.17
CA PRO A 210 -0.61 18.97 0.95
C PRO A 210 -1.76 19.13 1.95
N ALA A 211 -2.54 18.07 2.10
CA ALA A 211 -3.67 17.99 3.02
C ALA A 211 -3.52 16.77 3.94
N ASN A 212 -3.81 16.99 5.22
CA ASN A 212 -3.82 15.97 6.27
C ASN A 212 -5.14 16.02 7.04
N VAL A 213 -5.39 14.97 7.81
CA VAL A 213 -6.44 14.95 8.83
C VAL A 213 -5.81 15.25 10.20
N VAL A 214 -6.61 15.74 11.16
CA VAL A 214 -6.19 15.90 12.56
C VAL A 214 -5.75 14.55 13.16
N PHE A 215 -4.65 14.53 13.92
CA PHE A 215 -4.12 13.29 14.50
C PHE A 215 -4.66 12.99 15.89
N GLU A 216 -5.12 14.03 16.57
CA GLU A 216 -5.73 14.04 17.90
C GLU A 216 -7.11 13.35 17.90
N ASP A 217 -7.58 12.96 19.09
CA ASP A 217 -8.86 12.25 19.27
C ASP A 217 -10.06 13.20 19.20
N ILE A 218 -10.44 13.59 17.98
CA ILE A 218 -11.56 14.51 17.71
C ILE A 218 -12.65 13.88 16.83
N TRP A 219 -12.50 12.60 16.48
CA TRP A 219 -13.32 11.96 15.46
C TRP A 219 -14.61 11.40 16.03
N HIS A 220 -15.69 11.52 15.28
CA HIS A 220 -17.01 11.01 15.62
C HIS A 220 -17.41 9.83 14.72
N GLU A 221 -18.39 9.05 15.16
CA GLU A 221 -18.94 7.98 14.34
C GLU A 221 -19.60 8.56 13.08
N GLY A 222 -19.25 8.03 11.91
CA GLY A 222 -19.74 8.50 10.62
C GLY A 222 -18.84 9.51 9.90
N ASP A 223 -17.84 10.08 10.58
CA ASP A 223 -16.89 11.01 9.95
C ASP A 223 -16.15 10.39 8.77
N ASP A 224 -15.81 9.09 8.85
CA ASP A 224 -15.09 8.40 7.78
C ASP A 224 -15.95 8.22 6.53
N VAL A 225 -17.27 8.13 6.70
CA VAL A 225 -18.24 8.09 5.60
C VAL A 225 -18.32 9.45 4.90
N ILE A 226 -18.38 10.55 5.67
CA ILE A 226 -18.38 11.91 5.12
C ILE A 226 -17.06 12.19 4.39
N PHE A 227 -15.94 11.84 5.01
CA PHE A 227 -14.60 12.02 4.43
C PHE A 227 -14.46 11.25 3.11
N GLU A 228 -14.90 9.98 3.08
CA GLU A 228 -14.88 9.17 1.88
C GLU A 228 -15.76 9.76 0.77
N ALA A 229 -17.00 10.16 1.10
CA ALA A 229 -17.92 10.75 0.14
C ALA A 229 -17.33 12.01 -0.51
N GLN A 230 -16.78 12.92 0.31
CA GLN A 230 -16.13 14.13 -0.17
C GLN A 230 -14.89 13.87 -1.04
N LEU A 231 -14.11 12.84 -0.71
CA LEU A 231 -12.98 12.42 -1.54
C LEU A 231 -13.45 11.80 -2.87
N LYS A 232 -14.52 11.00 -2.87
CA LYS A 232 -15.09 10.44 -4.11
C LYS A 232 -15.65 11.54 -5.01
N GLU A 233 -16.37 12.52 -4.46
CA GLU A 233 -16.82 13.67 -5.23
C GLU A 233 -15.67 14.53 -5.77
N LEU A 234 -14.58 14.68 -5.00
CA LEU A 234 -13.37 15.35 -5.47
C LEU A 234 -12.69 14.56 -6.58
N ALA A 235 -12.67 13.22 -6.47
CA ALA A 235 -12.18 12.35 -7.53
C ALA A 235 -13.00 12.52 -8.81
N ASP A 236 -14.33 12.60 -8.70
CA ASP A 236 -15.20 12.86 -9.85
C ASP A 236 -14.88 14.19 -10.52
N TYR A 237 -14.75 15.25 -9.72
CA TYR A 237 -14.33 16.56 -10.23
C TYR A 237 -12.97 16.51 -10.93
N ILE A 238 -12.00 15.80 -10.36
CA ILE A 238 -10.67 15.61 -10.95
C ILE A 238 -10.79 14.96 -12.33
N ILE A 239 -11.61 13.91 -12.43
CA ILE A 239 -11.80 13.10 -13.64
C ILE A 239 -12.51 13.90 -14.74
N ASP A 240 -13.61 14.55 -14.38
CA ASP A 240 -14.47 15.24 -15.34
C ASP A 240 -13.79 16.50 -15.91
N ASN A 241 -12.85 17.10 -15.17
CA ASN A 241 -12.17 18.34 -15.55
C ASN A 241 -10.69 18.16 -15.95
N ARG A 242 -10.17 16.92 -16.01
CA ARG A 242 -8.76 16.65 -16.32
C ARG A 242 -7.76 17.38 -15.41
N ILE A 243 -8.09 17.47 -14.12
CA ILE A 243 -7.28 18.20 -13.13
C ILE A 243 -5.89 17.58 -12.96
N TRP A 244 -5.77 16.28 -13.17
CA TRP A 244 -4.56 15.51 -12.91
C TRP A 244 -3.34 15.87 -13.78
N ASP A 245 -3.54 16.65 -14.84
CA ASP A 245 -2.46 17.18 -15.70
C ASP A 245 -1.79 18.44 -15.10
N TYR A 246 -2.48 19.13 -14.17
CA TYR A 246 -2.11 20.49 -13.75
C TYR A 246 -1.91 20.65 -12.24
N PHE A 247 -2.57 19.82 -11.43
CA PHE A 247 -2.60 19.95 -9.98
C PHE A 247 -2.28 18.63 -9.27
N ASP A 248 -1.76 18.75 -8.05
CA ASP A 248 -1.50 17.63 -7.14
C ASP A 248 -2.16 17.89 -5.77
N CYS A 249 -2.60 16.82 -5.11
CA CYS A 249 -3.12 16.83 -3.75
C CYS A 249 -2.70 15.56 -3.02
N SER A 250 -2.10 15.72 -1.83
CA SER A 250 -1.58 14.57 -1.08
C SER A 250 -2.64 13.64 -0.52
N LEU A 251 -3.94 13.92 -0.67
CA LEU A 251 -5.02 13.00 -0.34
C LEU A 251 -5.07 11.82 -1.33
N PHE A 252 -4.62 12.02 -2.57
CA PHE A 252 -4.50 10.99 -3.58
C PHE A 252 -3.04 10.65 -3.83
N ASP A 253 -2.69 9.38 -3.71
CA ASP A 253 -1.33 8.90 -3.88
C ASP A 253 -1.36 7.48 -4.45
N LYS A 254 -0.55 7.23 -5.47
CA LYS A 254 -0.51 5.93 -6.16
C LYS A 254 0.07 4.80 -5.28
N THR A 255 0.73 5.11 -4.17
CA THR A 255 1.48 4.16 -3.34
C THR A 255 0.80 3.80 -2.02
N ILE A 256 -0.36 4.39 -1.72
CA ILE A 256 -1.11 4.11 -0.48
C ILE A 256 -2.03 2.91 -0.65
N GLY A 257 -2.49 2.34 0.48
CA GLY A 257 -3.48 1.27 0.45
C GLY A 257 -2.92 -0.11 0.16
N ILE A 258 -1.63 -0.35 0.43
CA ILE A 258 -0.97 -1.64 0.27
C ILE A 258 -0.23 -2.04 1.56
N PRO A 259 0.12 -3.33 1.76
CA PRO A 259 0.85 -3.74 2.94
C PRO A 259 2.23 -3.09 3.00
N LEU A 260 2.73 -2.80 4.21
CA LEU A 260 4.08 -2.27 4.36
C LEU A 260 5.13 -3.31 3.96
N SER A 261 6.13 -2.88 3.18
CA SER A 261 7.34 -3.68 2.95
C SER A 261 8.16 -3.81 4.24
N ASP A 262 9.05 -4.80 4.30
CA ASP A 262 9.95 -4.96 5.46
C ASP A 262 10.86 -3.74 5.66
N GLU A 263 11.26 -3.08 4.58
CA GLU A 263 12.00 -1.81 4.63
C GLU A 263 11.18 -0.69 5.28
N GLN A 264 9.90 -0.57 4.93
CA GLN A 264 9.00 0.44 5.53
C GLN A 264 8.71 0.13 7.00
N LYS A 265 8.50 -1.15 7.35
CA LYS A 265 8.29 -1.60 8.73
C LYS A 265 9.47 -1.22 9.65
N ASN A 266 10.69 -1.26 9.12
CA ASN A 266 11.92 -0.91 9.83
C ASN A 266 12.26 0.59 9.80
N ARG A 267 11.34 1.46 9.39
CA ARG A 267 11.52 2.92 9.37
C ARG A 267 10.48 3.63 10.22
N ASN A 268 10.86 4.80 10.75
CA ASN A 268 9.91 5.75 11.33
C ASN A 268 9.15 6.48 10.21
N PHE A 269 7.87 6.78 10.45
CA PHE A 269 7.06 7.54 9.50
C PHE A 269 7.44 9.03 9.47
N CYS A 270 7.56 9.65 10.64
CA CYS A 270 7.92 11.07 10.76
C CYS A 270 9.43 11.26 10.87
N GLY A 271 9.87 12.53 10.92
CA GLY A 271 11.28 12.88 11.01
C GLY A 271 11.83 13.01 12.44
N SER A 272 11.07 12.68 13.50
CA SER A 272 11.63 12.64 14.86
C SER A 272 12.82 11.68 14.93
N GLY A 273 13.92 12.15 15.53
CA GLY A 273 15.22 11.48 15.51
C GLY A 273 16.15 11.92 14.36
N LYS A 274 15.65 12.70 13.39
CA LYS A 274 16.41 13.29 12.26
C LYS A 274 16.32 14.82 12.18
N MET A 275 15.66 15.45 13.14
CA MET A 275 15.46 16.90 13.24
C MET A 275 15.54 17.32 14.71
N ILE A 276 15.68 18.63 14.94
CA ILE A 276 15.58 19.23 16.27
C ILE A 276 14.71 20.49 16.25
N ALA A 277 14.13 20.83 17.40
CA ALA A 277 13.52 22.13 17.65
C ALA A 277 14.18 22.80 18.85
N ILE A 278 14.27 24.14 18.83
CA ILE A 278 14.91 24.96 19.86
C ILE A 278 13.93 26.04 20.30
N ASP A 279 13.71 26.15 21.61
CA ASP A 279 12.80 27.14 22.20
C ASP A 279 13.51 28.46 22.58
N ALA A 280 12.73 29.42 23.09
CA ALA A 280 13.21 30.74 23.47
C ALA A 280 14.23 30.74 24.63
N GLU A 281 14.26 29.67 25.43
CA GLU A 281 15.19 29.48 26.55
C GLU A 281 16.45 28.72 26.13
N GLY A 282 16.45 28.13 24.94
CA GLY A 282 17.58 27.37 24.39
C GLY A 282 17.52 25.88 24.68
N TYR A 283 16.40 25.33 25.15
CA TYR A 283 16.21 23.89 25.23
C TYR A 283 16.01 23.26 23.86
N ILE A 284 16.51 22.04 23.70
CA ILE A 284 16.48 21.29 22.45
C ILE A 284 15.52 20.10 22.57
N TYR A 285 14.66 19.94 21.56
CA TYR A 285 13.61 18.92 21.50
C TYR A 285 13.74 18.08 20.22
N PRO A 286 13.25 16.82 20.20
CA PRO A 286 13.25 15.96 19.02
C PRO A 286 12.41 16.49 17.85
N CYS A 287 11.38 17.29 18.16
CA CYS A 287 10.62 18.15 17.25
C CYS A 287 9.71 19.06 18.10
N LEU A 288 9.05 20.03 17.48
CA LEU A 288 8.20 20.97 18.23
C LEU A 288 7.01 20.32 18.95
N ARG A 289 6.53 19.15 18.49
CA ARG A 289 5.39 18.45 19.13
C ARG A 289 5.73 17.86 20.50
N PHE A 290 6.98 17.93 20.94
CA PHE A 290 7.45 17.51 22.27
C PHE A 290 7.66 18.66 23.25
N MET A 291 7.37 19.90 22.83
CA MET A 291 7.45 21.07 23.69
C MET A 291 6.19 21.21 24.53
N ASP A 292 6.32 21.89 25.67
CA ASP A 292 5.23 22.07 26.65
C ASP A 292 3.98 22.68 26.00
N PHE A 293 4.13 23.76 25.22
CA PHE A 293 3.02 24.43 24.54
C PHE A 293 2.30 23.60 23.47
N SER A 294 2.82 22.41 23.14
CA SER A 294 2.26 21.48 22.15
C SER A 294 1.65 20.22 22.78
N LEU A 295 1.84 19.99 24.07
CA LEU A 295 1.37 18.80 24.79
C LEU A 295 0.23 19.21 25.74
N ASN A 296 -0.84 18.42 25.79
CA ASN A 296 -1.95 18.66 26.71
C ASN A 296 -1.81 17.85 28.01
N ASN A 297 -1.25 16.65 27.92
CA ASN A 297 -1.36 15.65 28.98
C ASN A 297 0.00 15.22 29.55
N LYS A 298 1.09 15.53 28.85
CA LYS A 298 2.43 15.04 29.18
C LYS A 298 3.44 16.17 29.33
N LYS A 299 4.56 15.85 29.99
CA LYS A 299 5.68 16.77 30.16
C LYS A 299 6.54 16.86 28.90
N PRO A 300 7.20 18.00 28.66
CA PRO A 300 8.12 18.15 27.54
C PRO A 300 9.24 17.09 27.52
N LYS A 301 9.66 16.69 26.31
CA LYS A 301 10.82 15.80 26.11
C LYS A 301 12.03 16.60 25.64
N ILE A 302 12.82 17.06 26.61
CA ILE A 302 14.07 17.80 26.37
C ILE A 302 15.22 16.81 26.12
N ILE A 303 15.91 16.96 24.99
CA ILE A 303 17.07 16.16 24.58
C ILE A 303 18.40 16.90 24.67
N GLY A 304 18.40 18.13 25.15
CA GLY A 304 19.61 18.93 25.37
C GLY A 304 19.28 20.39 25.61
N ASP A 305 20.33 21.19 25.73
CA ASP A 305 20.25 22.65 25.73
C ASP A 305 21.48 23.23 25.02
N ILE A 306 21.37 24.44 24.50
CA ILE A 306 22.44 25.07 23.70
C ILE A 306 23.69 25.42 24.51
N TYR A 307 23.64 25.40 25.85
CA TYR A 307 24.74 25.78 26.72
C TYR A 307 25.55 24.57 27.21
N ASN A 308 24.88 23.45 27.52
CA ASN A 308 25.49 22.22 28.01
C ASN A 308 25.54 21.09 26.98
N GLY A 309 24.87 21.26 25.83
CA GLY A 309 24.87 20.32 24.72
C GLY A 309 23.77 19.26 24.77
N LEU A 310 23.96 18.18 24.01
CA LEU A 310 22.97 17.12 23.83
C LEU A 310 23.06 16.04 24.92
N TYR A 311 21.90 15.63 25.43
CA TYR A 311 21.74 14.49 26.32
C TYR A 311 21.60 13.21 25.49
N LEU A 312 22.71 12.62 25.08
CA LEU A 312 22.74 11.49 24.14
C LEU A 312 21.82 10.33 24.54
N ASP A 313 21.74 9.99 25.83
CA ASP A 313 20.86 8.91 26.30
C ASP A 313 19.37 9.21 26.10
N LYS A 314 18.96 10.48 26.13
CA LYS A 314 17.59 10.89 25.84
C LYS A 314 17.29 10.92 24.34
N ILE A 315 18.30 10.94 23.48
CA ILE A 315 18.16 10.88 22.01
C ILE A 315 18.00 9.43 21.53
N ARG A 316 18.67 8.48 22.19
CA ARG A 316 18.66 7.05 21.80
C ARG A 316 17.25 6.49 21.49
N PRO A 317 16.19 6.78 22.27
CA PRO A 317 14.85 6.29 21.95
C PRO A 317 14.32 6.76 20.59
N PHE A 318 14.61 8.01 20.21
CA PHE A 318 14.14 8.58 18.94
C PHE A 318 14.88 7.99 17.74
N LEU A 319 16.14 7.58 17.90
CA LEU A 319 16.91 6.89 16.86
C LEU A 319 16.43 5.45 16.63
N GLY A 320 15.84 4.81 17.64
CA GLY A 320 15.30 3.45 17.58
C GLY A 320 13.84 3.35 17.10
N LEU A 321 13.23 4.47 16.68
CA LEU A 321 11.84 4.48 16.23
C LEU A 321 11.70 3.79 14.87
N THR A 322 10.84 2.78 14.83
CA THR A 322 10.39 2.11 13.60
C THR A 322 8.90 1.83 13.69
N THR A 323 8.25 1.49 12.58
CA THR A 323 6.84 1.08 12.63
C THR A 323 6.66 -0.12 13.57
N LEU A 324 7.58 -1.08 13.54
CA LEU A 324 7.56 -2.29 14.39
C LEU A 324 7.67 -1.98 15.89
N THR A 325 8.46 -0.97 16.28
CA THR A 325 8.63 -0.65 17.70
C THR A 325 7.50 0.19 18.29
N GLN A 326 6.66 0.78 17.44
CA GLN A 326 5.61 1.72 17.85
C GLN A 326 4.19 1.15 17.70
N SER A 327 4.03 0.15 16.85
CA SER A 327 2.73 -0.34 16.41
C SER A 327 2.48 -1.76 16.90
N ASP A 328 1.23 -2.09 17.17
CA ASP A 328 0.82 -3.46 17.48
C ASP A 328 0.57 -4.30 16.21
N ASP A 329 0.25 -5.58 16.43
CA ASP A 329 0.06 -6.55 15.34
C ASP A 329 -1.02 -6.12 14.35
N GLU A 330 -2.08 -5.45 14.80
CA GLU A 330 -3.13 -4.92 13.93
C GLU A 330 -2.52 -3.99 12.86
N CYS A 331 -1.68 -3.05 13.27
CA CYS A 331 -1.05 -2.11 12.36
C CYS A 331 0.09 -2.73 11.53
N ILE A 332 0.87 -3.65 12.12
CA ILE A 332 1.99 -4.32 11.44
C ILE A 332 1.49 -5.24 10.31
N THR A 333 0.35 -5.88 10.52
CA THR A 333 -0.27 -6.83 9.58
C THR A 333 -1.39 -6.23 8.73
N CYS A 334 -1.70 -4.95 8.90
CA CYS A 334 -2.73 -4.26 8.13
C CYS A 334 -2.41 -4.23 6.63
N ASP A 335 -3.34 -4.75 5.83
CA ASP A 335 -3.16 -4.92 4.37
C ASP A 335 -3.12 -3.62 3.58
N ILE A 336 -3.47 -2.51 4.22
CA ILE A 336 -3.52 -1.18 3.60
C ILE A 336 -2.67 -0.16 4.36
N ALA A 337 -1.69 -0.62 5.13
CA ALA A 337 -0.93 0.23 6.05
C ALA A 337 -0.03 1.29 5.37
N SER A 338 0.30 1.14 4.08
CA SER A 338 1.04 2.17 3.35
C SER A 338 0.25 3.47 3.28
N GLY A 339 0.94 4.59 3.56
CA GLY A 339 0.32 5.92 3.68
C GLY A 339 -0.37 6.20 5.02
N CYS A 340 -0.50 5.21 5.91
CA CYS A 340 -1.12 5.39 7.22
C CYS A 340 -0.21 6.21 8.13
N ALA A 341 -0.41 7.52 8.14
CA ALA A 341 0.40 8.52 8.83
C ALA A 341 0.15 8.57 10.34
N TRP A 342 1.16 9.02 11.11
CA TRP A 342 1.00 9.36 12.53
C TRP A 342 1.97 10.46 12.97
N CYS A 343 1.64 11.11 14.09
CA CYS A 343 2.47 12.11 14.75
C CYS A 343 3.08 11.55 16.03
N GLN A 344 4.41 11.55 16.10
CA GLN A 344 5.12 10.95 17.23
C GLN A 344 4.96 11.72 18.55
N GLY A 345 4.77 13.04 18.48
CA GLY A 345 4.41 13.83 19.66
C GLY A 345 2.99 13.53 20.15
N ASN A 346 2.03 13.27 19.25
CA ASN A 346 0.65 12.93 19.62
C ASN A 346 0.57 11.52 20.22
N ASN A 347 1.33 10.56 19.65
CA ASN A 347 1.51 9.22 20.23
C ASN A 347 1.97 9.32 21.68
N TYR A 348 2.97 10.17 21.95
CA TYR A 348 3.44 10.39 23.31
C TYR A 348 2.39 11.06 24.19
N ASP A 349 1.77 12.14 23.73
CA ASP A 349 0.79 12.91 24.50
C ASP A 349 -0.45 12.07 24.87
N SER A 350 -0.83 11.17 23.96
CA SER A 350 -1.99 10.28 24.11
C SER A 350 -1.64 8.90 24.69
N SER A 351 -0.37 8.62 24.98
CA SER A 351 0.05 7.32 25.52
C SER A 351 -0.40 7.14 26.97
N ASP A 352 -1.02 6.01 27.27
CA ASP A 352 -1.39 5.64 28.64
C ASP A 352 -0.16 5.35 29.51
N ASN A 353 0.89 4.77 28.93
CA ASN A 353 2.10 4.34 29.65
C ASN A 353 3.25 5.35 29.63
N ASN A 354 2.99 6.61 29.22
CA ASN A 354 3.99 7.69 29.17
C ASN A 354 5.21 7.32 28.30
N THR A 355 4.96 6.67 27.17
CA THR A 355 5.97 6.17 26.23
C THR A 355 5.79 6.76 24.84
N ILE A 356 6.87 6.81 24.07
CA ILE A 356 6.83 7.18 22.66
C ILE A 356 6.58 5.95 21.75
N TYR A 357 6.55 4.75 22.32
CA TYR A 357 6.42 3.49 21.57
C TYR A 357 4.98 2.99 21.47
N GLU A 358 4.00 3.86 21.72
CA GLU A 358 2.57 3.55 21.61
C GLU A 358 1.92 4.41 20.54
N ARG A 359 1.48 3.77 19.47
CA ARG A 359 0.82 4.43 18.36
C ARG A 359 -0.64 4.76 18.68
N ALA A 360 -0.99 6.04 18.59
CA ALA A 360 -2.38 6.49 18.56
C ALA A 360 -3.04 6.09 17.23
N LYS A 361 -4.30 5.62 17.30
CA LYS A 361 -5.06 5.10 16.16
C LYS A 361 -6.30 5.92 15.81
N PHE A 362 -6.44 7.13 16.36
CA PHE A 362 -7.63 7.97 16.18
C PHE A 362 -7.98 8.21 14.69
N ALA A 363 -6.98 8.43 13.85
CA ALA A 363 -7.17 8.63 12.40
C ALA A 363 -7.28 7.33 11.56
N CYS A 364 -7.36 6.14 12.19
CA CYS A 364 -7.36 4.86 11.47
C CYS A 364 -8.55 4.73 10.50
N LYS A 365 -9.76 5.09 10.93
CA LYS A 365 -10.94 5.06 10.06
C LYS A 365 -10.82 6.03 8.87
N MET A 366 -10.25 7.22 9.09
CA MET A 366 -9.98 8.19 8.01
C MET A 366 -9.01 7.62 6.98
N HIS A 367 -7.95 6.93 7.41
CA HIS A 367 -7.03 6.28 6.49
C HIS A 367 -7.73 5.21 5.64
N LYS A 368 -8.58 4.38 6.24
CA LYS A 368 -9.37 3.36 5.52
C LYS A 368 -10.29 4.01 4.47
N ALA A 369 -11.01 5.07 4.84
CA ALA A 369 -11.84 5.87 3.93
C ALA A 369 -11.04 6.48 2.78
N ARG A 370 -9.87 7.06 3.09
CA ARG A 370 -8.95 7.61 2.08
C ARG A 370 -8.48 6.56 1.09
N VAL A 371 -8.13 5.35 1.56
CA VAL A 371 -7.70 4.26 0.67
C VAL A 371 -8.83 3.86 -0.28
N ARG A 372 -10.07 3.73 0.19
CA ARG A 372 -11.23 3.42 -0.68
C ARG A 372 -11.44 4.50 -1.74
N ALA A 373 -11.45 5.78 -1.34
CA ALA A 373 -11.60 6.88 -2.29
C ALA A 373 -10.42 7.02 -3.26
N ASN A 374 -9.19 6.72 -2.82
CA ASN A 374 -8.02 6.69 -3.69
C ASN A 374 -8.10 5.57 -4.72
N ASN A 375 -8.50 4.38 -4.31
CA ASN A 375 -8.72 3.25 -5.22
C ASN A 375 -9.82 3.58 -6.25
N TYR A 376 -10.91 4.20 -5.81
CA TYR A 376 -11.98 4.72 -6.67
C TYR A 376 -11.46 5.70 -7.74
N LEU A 377 -10.69 6.74 -7.34
CA LEU A 377 -10.09 7.69 -8.27
C LEU A 377 -9.23 6.99 -9.32
N TRP A 378 -8.23 6.22 -8.88
CA TRP A 378 -7.26 5.63 -9.80
C TRP A 378 -7.92 4.65 -10.76
N ARG A 379 -8.95 3.92 -10.28
CA ARG A 379 -9.74 3.03 -11.13
C ARG A 379 -10.46 3.79 -12.23
N ARG A 380 -11.17 4.87 -11.89
CA ARG A 380 -11.86 5.68 -12.91
C ARG A 380 -10.85 6.34 -13.87
N LEU A 381 -9.67 6.74 -13.39
CA LEU A 381 -8.61 7.25 -14.26
C LEU A 381 -8.15 6.22 -15.32
N GLU A 382 -8.14 4.91 -15.02
CA GLU A 382 -7.84 3.88 -16.04
C GLU A 382 -8.87 3.82 -17.17
N THR A 383 -10.10 4.30 -16.93
CA THR A 383 -11.16 4.28 -17.96
C THR A 383 -11.05 5.44 -18.94
N VAL A 384 -10.37 6.52 -18.54
CA VAL A 384 -10.18 7.74 -19.33
C VAL A 384 -8.73 7.98 -19.75
N THR A 385 -7.80 7.13 -19.31
CA THR A 385 -6.39 7.17 -19.66
C THR A 385 -5.86 5.78 -20.03
N ASP A 386 -4.80 5.70 -20.83
CA ASP A 386 -4.13 4.42 -21.13
C ASP A 386 -3.27 3.88 -19.97
N LYS A 387 -3.31 4.53 -18.81
CA LYS A 387 -2.49 4.16 -17.65
C LYS A 387 -3.21 3.17 -16.78
N LYS A 388 -2.62 1.98 -16.67
CA LYS A 388 -3.08 0.96 -15.73
C LYS A 388 -2.51 1.24 -14.34
N TYR A 389 -3.40 1.28 -13.37
CA TYR A 389 -3.10 1.35 -11.96
C TYR A 389 -3.34 -0.02 -11.33
N LYS A 390 -2.28 -0.66 -10.84
CA LYS A 390 -2.39 -1.92 -10.09
C LYS A 390 -2.15 -1.62 -8.62
N PRO A 391 -3.18 -1.45 -7.78
CA PRO A 391 -2.98 -1.48 -6.35
C PRO A 391 -2.40 -2.86 -6.00
N SER A 392 -1.33 -2.91 -5.21
CA SER A 392 -0.61 -4.17 -4.95
C SER A 392 -1.27 -5.05 -3.88
N GLY A 393 -2.60 -5.04 -3.81
CA GLY A 393 -3.38 -5.89 -2.91
C GLY A 393 -3.46 -7.33 -3.44
N ARG A 394 -3.30 -8.32 -2.55
CA ARG A 394 -3.35 -9.75 -2.88
C ARG A 394 -4.64 -10.44 -2.46
N LYS A 395 -5.65 -9.69 -1.99
CA LYS A 395 -6.88 -10.24 -1.41
C LYS A 395 -7.98 -10.39 -2.45
N PHE A 396 -8.42 -11.62 -2.72
CA PHE A 396 -9.51 -11.90 -3.65
C PHE A 396 -10.71 -12.54 -2.96
N LEU A 397 -11.91 -12.02 -3.23
CA LEU A 397 -13.15 -12.70 -2.88
C LEU A 397 -13.77 -13.25 -4.17
N TYR A 398 -13.89 -14.57 -4.25
CA TYR A 398 -14.47 -15.27 -5.39
C TYR A 398 -15.98 -15.41 -5.22
N PHE A 399 -16.74 -14.80 -6.12
CA PHE A 399 -18.20 -14.80 -6.10
C PHE A 399 -18.69 -15.99 -6.93
N ILE A 400 -19.25 -17.00 -6.26
CA ILE A 400 -19.94 -18.10 -6.91
C ILE A 400 -21.33 -17.58 -7.30
N LEU A 401 -21.49 -17.12 -8.55
CA LEU A 401 -22.73 -16.47 -8.98
C LEU A 401 -23.90 -17.44 -9.12
N SER A 402 -23.63 -18.72 -9.28
CA SER A 402 -24.61 -19.80 -9.41
C SER A 402 -23.96 -21.12 -9.01
N ASP A 403 -24.75 -22.08 -8.55
CA ASP A 403 -24.30 -23.44 -8.23
C ASP A 403 -23.72 -24.20 -9.44
N ASP A 404 -23.98 -23.73 -10.66
CA ASP A 404 -23.36 -24.24 -11.89
C ASP A 404 -22.22 -23.36 -12.42
N SER A 405 -21.52 -22.66 -11.50
CA SER A 405 -20.38 -21.79 -11.84
C SER A 405 -19.26 -22.56 -12.55
N ILE A 406 -18.63 -21.91 -13.52
CA ILE A 406 -17.51 -22.44 -14.28
C ILE A 406 -16.39 -22.95 -13.37
N GLU A 407 -15.97 -24.19 -13.59
CA GLU A 407 -14.84 -24.75 -12.88
C GLU A 407 -13.56 -24.11 -13.40
N TYR A 408 -12.76 -23.49 -12.54
CA TYR A 408 -11.42 -23.00 -12.89
C TYR A 408 -10.33 -23.63 -12.01
N CYS A 409 -10.76 -24.46 -11.05
CA CYS A 409 -9.93 -25.14 -10.07
C CYS A 409 -10.48 -26.56 -9.80
N GLN A 410 -10.01 -27.24 -8.74
CA GLN A 410 -10.34 -28.63 -8.43
C GLN A 410 -11.66 -28.76 -7.67
N TYR A 411 -12.78 -28.57 -8.38
CA TYR A 411 -14.12 -28.85 -7.88
C TYR A 411 -15.02 -29.29 -9.01
N ASP A 412 -16.19 -29.81 -8.65
CA ASP A 412 -17.18 -30.32 -9.59
C ASP A 412 -18.51 -29.62 -9.30
N SER A 413 -18.82 -28.63 -10.13
CA SER A 413 -20.06 -27.83 -10.03
C SER A 413 -21.31 -28.65 -10.37
N THR A 414 -21.15 -29.83 -10.97
CA THR A 414 -22.28 -30.68 -11.39
C THR A 414 -22.82 -31.59 -10.28
N LYS A 415 -22.08 -31.75 -9.17
CA LYS A 415 -22.47 -32.67 -8.07
C LYS A 415 -23.66 -32.17 -7.26
N ASN A 416 -23.82 -30.86 -7.09
CA ASN A 416 -24.97 -30.28 -6.40
C ASN A 416 -26.18 -30.19 -7.33
N THR A 417 -26.83 -31.34 -7.56
CA THR A 417 -28.07 -31.44 -8.36
C THR A 417 -29.33 -31.00 -7.61
N VAL A 418 -29.22 -30.69 -6.31
CA VAL A 418 -30.36 -30.42 -5.42
C VAL A 418 -30.64 -28.93 -5.24
N MET A 419 -29.64 -28.06 -5.42
CA MET A 419 -29.79 -26.61 -5.32
C MET A 419 -29.26 -25.98 -6.62
N LYS A 420 -30.11 -25.20 -7.29
CA LYS A 420 -29.72 -24.30 -8.39
C LYS A 420 -29.86 -22.87 -7.87
N GLU A 421 -29.21 -22.58 -6.75
CA GLU A 421 -29.20 -21.25 -6.21
C GLU A 421 -28.38 -20.35 -7.13
N VAL A 422 -28.98 -19.21 -7.45
CA VAL A 422 -28.34 -18.11 -8.17
C VAL A 422 -28.19 -16.98 -7.17
N MET A 423 -27.01 -16.37 -7.13
CA MET A 423 -26.76 -15.23 -6.27
C MET A 423 -27.70 -14.10 -6.63
N ASN A 424 -28.62 -13.76 -5.73
CA ASN A 424 -29.57 -12.67 -5.96
C ASN A 424 -28.89 -11.31 -5.84
N SER A 425 -29.54 -10.26 -6.34
CA SER A 425 -29.00 -8.90 -6.35
C SER A 425 -28.68 -8.36 -4.95
N GLY A 426 -29.46 -8.71 -3.93
CA GLY A 426 -29.22 -8.27 -2.55
C GLY A 426 -27.93 -8.86 -1.97
N ILE A 427 -27.77 -10.19 -2.05
CA ILE A 427 -26.52 -10.86 -1.61
C ILE A 427 -25.31 -10.36 -2.40
N LEU A 428 -25.47 -10.15 -3.70
CA LEU A 428 -24.40 -9.60 -4.51
C LEU A 428 -24.02 -8.18 -4.05
N GLN A 429 -25.00 -7.30 -3.75
CA GLN A 429 -24.75 -5.96 -3.21
C GLN A 429 -24.01 -6.01 -1.88
N ASP A 430 -24.50 -6.82 -0.95
CA ASP A 430 -23.94 -6.94 0.39
C ASP A 430 -22.51 -7.52 0.32
N ALA A 431 -22.28 -8.50 -0.55
CA ALA A 431 -20.95 -9.08 -0.77
C ALA A 431 -19.97 -8.09 -1.43
N MET A 432 -20.46 -7.24 -2.35
CA MET A 432 -19.67 -6.15 -2.95
C MET A 432 -19.31 -5.08 -1.92
N GLN A 433 -20.25 -4.73 -1.03
CA GLN A 433 -19.99 -3.81 0.08
C GLN A 433 -18.97 -4.41 1.05
N PHE A 434 -19.08 -5.71 1.36
CA PHE A 434 -18.09 -6.42 2.16
C PHE A 434 -16.69 -6.36 1.53
N CYS A 435 -16.58 -6.52 0.21
CA CYS A 435 -15.32 -6.35 -0.52
C CYS A 435 -14.70 -4.96 -0.32
N ASP A 436 -15.49 -3.89 -0.46
CA ASP A 436 -15.00 -2.52 -0.30
C ASP A 436 -14.54 -2.23 1.14
N GLN A 437 -15.33 -2.67 2.12
CA GLN A 437 -15.03 -2.48 3.55
C GLN A 437 -13.83 -3.30 4.02
N SER A 438 -13.65 -4.50 3.48
CA SER A 438 -12.59 -5.46 3.85
C SER A 438 -11.40 -5.46 2.88
N PHE A 439 -11.40 -4.56 1.89
CA PHE A 439 -10.36 -4.40 0.88
C PHE A 439 -10.06 -5.68 0.06
N PHE A 440 -11.10 -6.43 -0.30
CA PHE A 440 -11.01 -7.55 -1.24
C PHE A 440 -11.30 -7.09 -2.67
N GLU A 441 -10.50 -7.57 -3.63
CA GLU A 441 -10.80 -7.47 -5.05
C GLU A 441 -11.79 -8.59 -5.45
N PRO A 442 -12.96 -8.28 -6.04
CA PRO A 442 -13.94 -9.27 -6.40
C PRO A 442 -13.55 -10.06 -7.67
N VAL A 443 -13.75 -11.38 -7.64
CA VAL A 443 -13.57 -12.29 -8.78
C VAL A 443 -14.87 -13.02 -9.05
N LEU A 444 -15.52 -12.72 -10.18
CA LEU A 444 -16.82 -13.26 -10.54
C LEU A 444 -16.68 -14.61 -11.26
N LEU A 445 -17.28 -15.67 -10.69
CA LEU A 445 -17.36 -17.00 -11.28
C LEU A 445 -18.72 -17.17 -11.96
N HIS A 446 -18.72 -17.11 -13.29
CA HIS A 446 -19.94 -17.14 -14.09
C HIS A 446 -20.53 -18.54 -14.24
N SER A 447 -21.85 -18.61 -14.40
CA SER A 447 -22.56 -19.84 -14.72
C SER A 447 -22.10 -20.45 -16.05
N THR A 448 -22.15 -21.77 -16.15
CA THR A 448 -21.90 -22.51 -17.39
C THR A 448 -23.12 -22.62 -18.31
N ASN A 449 -24.34 -22.51 -17.78
CA ASN A 449 -25.57 -22.74 -18.56
C ASN A 449 -26.52 -21.53 -18.61
N GLN A 450 -26.46 -20.63 -17.64
CA GLN A 450 -27.31 -19.44 -17.64
C GLN A 450 -26.65 -18.32 -18.44
N LYS A 451 -27.44 -17.62 -19.26
CA LYS A 451 -27.05 -16.30 -19.75
C LYS A 451 -26.95 -15.42 -18.51
N ASN A 452 -25.72 -15.01 -18.22
CA ASN A 452 -25.22 -14.12 -17.17
C ASN A 452 -26.28 -13.38 -16.34
N ILE A 453 -26.07 -13.31 -15.02
CA ILE A 453 -26.54 -12.16 -14.25
C ILE A 453 -26.05 -10.93 -15.03
N ASP A 454 -26.98 -10.17 -15.61
CA ASP A 454 -26.69 -9.01 -16.46
C ASP A 454 -25.70 -8.09 -15.76
N ASP A 455 -24.80 -7.47 -16.54
CA ASP A 455 -23.72 -6.58 -16.10
C ASP A 455 -24.13 -5.76 -14.87
N VAL A 456 -23.67 -6.19 -13.68
CA VAL A 456 -23.99 -5.44 -12.48
C VAL A 456 -23.04 -4.26 -12.42
N GLU A 457 -23.49 -3.13 -12.96
CA GLU A 457 -22.80 -1.84 -12.90
C GLU A 457 -22.75 -1.40 -11.44
N TYR A 458 -21.70 -1.82 -10.72
CA TYR A 458 -21.32 -1.26 -9.43
C TYR A 458 -20.12 -0.34 -9.61
N GLU A 459 -20.21 0.86 -9.03
CA GLU A 459 -19.08 1.75 -8.82
C GLU A 459 -18.19 1.21 -7.70
N LEU A 460 -17.44 0.15 -8.00
CA LEU A 460 -16.50 -0.42 -7.06
C LEU A 460 -15.19 0.37 -7.02
N SER A 461 -14.62 0.46 -5.82
CA SER A 461 -13.25 0.94 -5.63
C SER A 461 -12.20 -0.01 -6.26
N PHE A 462 -12.56 -1.27 -6.57
CA PHE A 462 -11.66 -2.30 -7.11
C PHE A 462 -12.08 -2.80 -8.50
N PRO A 463 -11.14 -3.21 -9.37
CA PRO A 463 -11.48 -3.86 -10.63
C PRO A 463 -12.06 -5.26 -10.38
N CYS A 464 -13.19 -5.60 -11.02
CA CYS A 464 -13.67 -6.99 -11.04
C CYS A 464 -12.85 -7.82 -12.02
N ARG A 465 -12.40 -9.00 -11.59
CA ARG A 465 -11.98 -10.07 -12.49
C ARG A 465 -13.15 -10.97 -12.78
N GLN A 466 -13.16 -11.53 -13.98
CA GLN A 466 -14.26 -12.39 -14.40
C GLN A 466 -13.71 -13.68 -14.97
N ILE A 467 -14.23 -14.80 -14.51
CA ILE A 467 -13.88 -16.14 -14.98
C ILE A 467 -15.13 -16.73 -15.60
N LEU A 468 -15.06 -17.06 -16.89
CA LEU A 468 -16.19 -17.61 -17.65
C LEU A 468 -15.73 -18.63 -18.71
N SER A 469 -16.66 -19.49 -19.13
CA SER A 469 -16.44 -20.40 -20.25
C SER A 469 -16.26 -19.62 -21.56
N VAL A 470 -15.41 -20.11 -22.46
CA VAL A 470 -15.31 -19.61 -23.84
C VAL A 470 -16.62 -19.73 -24.62
N ASN A 471 -17.53 -20.63 -24.21
CA ASN A 471 -18.83 -20.79 -24.84
C ASN A 471 -19.80 -19.65 -24.50
N ASN A 472 -19.55 -18.90 -23.43
CA ASN A 472 -20.39 -17.77 -23.05
C ASN A 472 -20.03 -16.56 -23.93
N HIS A 473 -20.97 -16.08 -24.74
CA HIS A 473 -20.84 -14.81 -25.43
C HIS A 473 -20.97 -13.66 -24.43
N THR A 474 -20.17 -12.59 -24.52
CA THR A 474 -20.62 -11.18 -24.39
C THR A 474 -19.49 -10.15 -24.44
N ASN A 475 -19.87 -8.91 -24.76
CA ASN A 475 -19.09 -7.67 -24.67
C ASN A 475 -18.77 -7.30 -23.20
N ILE A 476 -18.19 -8.23 -22.43
CA ILE A 476 -17.88 -8.02 -21.02
C ILE A 476 -16.70 -7.05 -20.91
N LYS A 477 -16.91 -5.91 -20.26
CA LYS A 477 -15.84 -4.95 -19.94
C LYS A 477 -15.04 -5.45 -18.72
N GLY A 478 -13.71 -5.41 -18.79
CA GLY A 478 -12.83 -5.71 -17.63
C GLY A 478 -11.79 -6.80 -17.88
N ASN A 479 -11.21 -7.32 -16.79
CA ASN A 479 -10.19 -8.37 -16.83
C ASN A 479 -10.85 -9.76 -16.89
N VAL A 480 -11.00 -10.29 -18.11
CA VAL A 480 -11.64 -11.59 -18.37
C VAL A 480 -10.61 -12.70 -18.51
N TYR A 481 -10.86 -13.81 -17.82
CA TYR A 481 -10.11 -15.06 -17.90
C TYR A 481 -11.01 -16.15 -18.47
N TYR A 482 -10.69 -16.60 -19.69
CA TYR A 482 -11.47 -17.65 -20.35
C TYR A 482 -11.02 -19.02 -19.87
N VAL A 483 -12.00 -19.82 -19.46
CA VAL A 483 -11.83 -21.25 -19.19
C VAL A 483 -12.18 -22.03 -20.45
N VAL A 484 -11.28 -22.94 -20.82
CA VAL A 484 -11.43 -23.86 -21.95
C VAL A 484 -11.18 -25.29 -21.52
N ASP A 485 -11.71 -26.24 -22.28
CA ASP A 485 -11.54 -27.69 -22.11
C ASP A 485 -11.34 -28.38 -23.46
N LYS A 486 -11.33 -29.72 -23.47
CA LYS A 486 -11.13 -30.54 -24.68
C LYS A 486 -12.19 -30.32 -25.77
N GLU A 487 -13.39 -29.86 -25.41
CA GLU A 487 -14.51 -29.68 -26.35
C GLU A 487 -14.50 -28.28 -26.98
N ASN A 488 -13.98 -27.29 -26.27
CA ASN A 488 -14.13 -25.88 -26.66
C ASN A 488 -12.82 -25.08 -26.81
N PHE A 489 -11.63 -25.66 -26.54
CA PHE A 489 -10.34 -24.95 -26.69
C PHE A 489 -10.12 -24.31 -28.07
N ASN A 490 -10.67 -24.90 -29.13
CA ASN A 490 -10.59 -24.37 -30.50
C ASN A 490 -11.44 -23.10 -30.75
N LYS A 491 -12.36 -22.76 -29.83
CA LYS A 491 -13.23 -21.58 -29.94
C LYS A 491 -12.59 -20.32 -29.35
N LEU A 492 -11.41 -20.44 -28.74
CA LEU A 492 -10.77 -19.33 -28.03
C LEU A 492 -10.24 -18.28 -29.00
N ASN A 493 -10.78 -17.07 -28.90
CA ASN A 493 -10.25 -15.89 -29.57
C ASN A 493 -8.92 -15.44 -28.94
N ARG A 494 -8.17 -14.59 -29.65
CA ARG A 494 -6.88 -14.10 -29.17
C ARG A 494 -7.01 -13.43 -27.79
N CYS A 495 -6.25 -13.92 -26.82
CA CYS A 495 -6.32 -13.48 -25.42
C CYS A 495 -4.93 -13.33 -24.81
N ASP A 496 -4.79 -12.62 -23.69
CA ASP A 496 -3.52 -12.60 -22.96
C ASP A 496 -3.36 -13.88 -22.12
N ILE A 497 -4.40 -14.30 -21.40
CA ILE A 497 -4.38 -15.42 -20.44
C ILE A 497 -5.64 -16.28 -20.61
N CYS A 498 -5.46 -17.61 -20.62
CA CYS A 498 -6.57 -18.58 -20.51
C CYS A 498 -6.28 -19.67 -19.47
N ILE A 499 -7.34 -20.33 -19.01
CA ILE A 499 -7.29 -21.48 -18.10
C ILE A 499 -7.71 -22.71 -18.90
N LEU A 500 -6.83 -23.72 -18.99
CA LEU A 500 -7.14 -25.01 -19.63
C LEU A 500 -7.50 -26.03 -18.55
N ASN A 501 -8.77 -26.41 -18.50
CA ASN A 501 -9.23 -27.54 -17.71
C ASN A 501 -8.94 -28.86 -18.43
N ILE A 502 -8.37 -29.80 -17.70
CA ILE A 502 -8.11 -31.16 -18.19
C ILE A 502 -8.41 -32.19 -17.10
N LYS A 503 -8.88 -33.36 -17.52
CA LYS A 503 -9.04 -34.55 -16.67
C LYS A 503 -7.86 -35.50 -16.85
N ARG A 504 -7.58 -36.34 -15.85
CA ARG A 504 -6.45 -37.28 -15.88
C ARG A 504 -6.46 -38.21 -17.08
N ASP A 505 -7.64 -38.69 -17.48
CA ASP A 505 -7.78 -39.61 -18.62
C ASP A 505 -7.46 -38.94 -19.97
N ASP A 506 -7.47 -37.61 -20.02
CA ASP A 506 -7.20 -36.82 -21.23
C ASP A 506 -5.73 -36.33 -21.31
N ILE A 507 -4.87 -36.66 -20.33
CA ILE A 507 -3.47 -36.19 -20.24
C ILE A 507 -2.68 -36.45 -21.53
N LYS A 508 -2.89 -37.61 -22.19
CA LYS A 508 -2.22 -37.99 -23.45
C LYS A 508 -2.37 -36.96 -24.59
N ASN A 509 -3.37 -36.08 -24.50
CA ASN A 509 -3.65 -35.04 -25.48
C ASN A 509 -3.26 -33.64 -24.99
N LEU A 510 -2.66 -33.51 -23.80
CA LEU A 510 -2.37 -32.22 -23.17
C LEU A 510 -1.51 -31.32 -24.06
N SER A 511 -0.43 -31.85 -24.64
CA SER A 511 0.44 -31.08 -25.53
C SER A 511 -0.29 -30.56 -26.76
N ILE A 512 -1.27 -31.32 -27.29
CA ILE A 512 -2.07 -30.91 -28.44
C ILE A 512 -2.90 -29.67 -28.09
N TYR A 513 -3.60 -29.70 -26.95
CA TYR A 513 -4.42 -28.59 -26.49
C TYR A 513 -3.56 -27.35 -26.22
N VAL A 514 -2.45 -27.51 -25.49
CA VAL A 514 -1.53 -26.42 -25.15
C VAL A 514 -0.94 -25.78 -26.41
N ASN A 515 -0.46 -26.59 -27.37
CA ASN A 515 0.11 -26.07 -28.60
C ASN A 515 -0.87 -25.22 -29.40
N LYS A 516 -2.12 -25.68 -29.47
CA LYS A 516 -3.17 -24.93 -30.15
C LYS A 516 -3.46 -23.60 -29.46
N LEU A 517 -3.54 -23.61 -28.13
CA LEU A 517 -3.78 -22.40 -27.33
C LEU A 517 -2.60 -21.42 -27.37
N LEU A 518 -1.36 -21.90 -27.51
CA LEU A 518 -0.18 -21.03 -27.68
C LEU A 518 -0.22 -20.22 -28.98
N GLU A 519 -1.02 -20.62 -29.97
CA GLU A 519 -1.24 -19.80 -31.16
C GLU A 519 -1.99 -18.51 -30.80
N THR A 520 -3.01 -18.62 -29.94
CA THR A 520 -3.98 -17.56 -29.64
C THR A 520 -3.76 -16.83 -28.32
N CYS A 521 -3.02 -17.40 -27.35
CA CYS A 521 -2.78 -16.76 -26.06
C CYS A 521 -1.29 -16.67 -25.68
N LYS A 522 -0.97 -15.73 -24.79
CA LYS A 522 0.41 -15.53 -24.30
C LYS A 522 0.70 -16.41 -23.10
N ARG A 523 -0.29 -16.63 -22.23
CA ARG A 523 -0.18 -17.46 -21.03
C ARG A 523 -1.31 -18.47 -20.94
N ILE A 524 -0.95 -19.71 -20.61
CA ILE A 524 -1.89 -20.80 -20.34
C ILE A 524 -1.72 -21.25 -18.89
N ASN A 525 -2.80 -21.22 -18.12
CA ASN A 525 -2.87 -21.82 -16.80
C ASN A 525 -3.53 -23.20 -16.92
N ILE A 526 -2.78 -24.28 -16.76
CA ILE A 526 -3.30 -25.65 -16.78
C ILE A 526 -3.90 -25.96 -15.41
N ASN A 527 -5.14 -26.46 -15.40
CA ASN A 527 -5.87 -26.89 -14.22
C ASN A 527 -6.36 -28.35 -14.39
N PHE A 528 -6.14 -29.18 -13.38
CA PHE A 528 -6.61 -30.56 -13.34
C PHE A 528 -7.90 -30.66 -12.53
N LEU A 529 -8.99 -31.16 -13.12
CA LEU A 529 -10.30 -31.23 -12.44
C LEU A 529 -10.43 -32.40 -11.46
N ASP A 530 -9.69 -33.49 -11.65
CA ASP A 530 -9.90 -34.75 -10.93
C ASP A 530 -8.62 -35.36 -10.34
N LEU A 531 -7.64 -34.54 -9.96
CA LEU A 531 -6.35 -34.98 -9.43
C LEU A 531 -6.50 -35.90 -8.19
N ASN A 532 -5.89 -37.09 -8.23
CA ASN A 532 -5.79 -38.02 -7.10
C ASN A 532 -4.64 -39.04 -7.28
N ASN A 533 -4.59 -40.08 -6.43
CA ASN A 533 -3.55 -41.11 -6.42
C ASN A 533 -3.36 -41.86 -7.75
N SER A 534 -4.37 -41.99 -8.61
CA SER A 534 -4.24 -42.68 -9.91
C SER A 534 -3.76 -41.74 -11.03
N PHE A 535 -2.92 -40.74 -10.72
CA PHE A 535 -2.40 -39.80 -11.71
C PHE A 535 -1.30 -40.44 -12.58
N HIS A 536 -1.38 -40.26 -13.90
CA HIS A 536 -0.44 -40.86 -14.86
C HIS A 536 0.85 -40.03 -15.01
N PHE A 537 1.79 -40.17 -14.06
CA PHE A 537 3.03 -39.37 -14.02
C PHE A 537 3.93 -39.53 -15.25
N GLU A 538 4.12 -40.76 -15.75
CA GLU A 538 4.95 -40.99 -16.93
C GLU A 538 4.38 -40.30 -18.17
N GLU A 539 3.07 -40.44 -18.40
CA GLU A 539 2.42 -39.81 -19.54
C GLU A 539 2.46 -38.29 -19.40
N TYR A 540 2.20 -37.76 -18.20
CA TYR A 540 2.32 -36.33 -17.95
C TYR A 540 3.72 -35.80 -18.24
N THR A 541 4.77 -36.54 -17.84
CA THR A 541 6.17 -36.19 -18.09
C THR A 541 6.44 -36.08 -19.59
N LYS A 542 6.02 -37.08 -20.39
CA LYS A 542 6.15 -37.05 -21.86
C LYS A 542 5.47 -35.83 -22.48
N GLN A 543 4.28 -35.48 -21.99
CA GLN A 543 3.53 -34.32 -22.49
C GLN A 543 4.21 -33.00 -22.15
N LEU A 544 4.75 -32.86 -20.92
CA LEU A 544 5.52 -31.68 -20.52
C LEU A 544 6.81 -31.52 -21.34
N GLU A 545 7.51 -32.61 -21.67
CA GLU A 545 8.69 -32.54 -22.54
C GLU A 545 8.35 -32.00 -23.93
N ILE A 546 7.21 -32.41 -24.51
CA ILE A 546 6.73 -31.89 -25.79
C ILE A 546 6.41 -30.40 -25.65
N ILE A 547 5.68 -30.01 -24.59
CA ILE A 547 5.32 -28.61 -24.34
C ILE A 547 6.57 -27.74 -24.15
N SER A 548 7.57 -28.18 -23.37
CA SER A 548 8.84 -27.46 -23.18
C SER A 548 9.56 -27.22 -24.50
N LYS A 549 9.62 -28.23 -25.39
CA LYS A 549 10.20 -28.07 -26.74
C LYS A 549 9.44 -27.01 -27.56
N ASN A 550 8.12 -26.98 -27.46
CA ASN A 550 7.31 -26.00 -28.19
C ASN A 550 7.47 -24.59 -27.63
N ILE A 551 7.55 -24.42 -26.30
CA ILE A 551 7.88 -23.13 -25.67
C ILE A 551 9.24 -22.63 -26.17
N LEU A 552 10.26 -23.50 -26.18
CA LEU A 552 11.59 -23.16 -26.70
C LEU A 552 11.53 -22.68 -28.15
N MET A 553 10.75 -23.34 -29.02
CA MET A 553 10.55 -22.90 -30.41
C MET A 553 9.93 -21.51 -30.52
N TYR A 554 8.99 -21.16 -29.64
CA TYR A 554 8.41 -19.82 -29.59
C TYR A 554 9.45 -18.77 -29.17
N TYR A 555 10.28 -19.07 -28.15
CA TYR A 555 11.36 -18.19 -27.70
C TYR A 555 12.41 -17.96 -28.81
N VAL A 556 12.80 -19.01 -29.54
CA VAL A 556 13.72 -18.90 -30.69
C VAL A 556 13.16 -17.97 -31.78
N LYS A 557 11.83 -17.93 -31.96
CA LYS A 557 11.14 -17.02 -32.88
C LYS A 557 10.93 -15.61 -32.31
N GLY A 558 11.48 -15.30 -31.13
CA GLY A 558 11.31 -14.01 -30.46
C GLY A 558 9.92 -13.78 -29.86
N ARG A 559 9.11 -14.84 -29.69
CA ARG A 559 7.79 -14.76 -29.04
C ARG A 559 7.87 -15.45 -27.67
N GLN A 560 7.83 -14.65 -26.61
CA GLN A 560 7.72 -15.19 -25.25
C GLN A 560 6.28 -15.68 -25.00
N VAL A 561 6.18 -16.90 -24.46
CA VAL A 561 4.92 -17.54 -24.07
C VAL A 561 5.10 -18.22 -22.72
N GLU A 562 4.02 -18.35 -21.96
CA GLU A 562 4.02 -18.89 -20.60
C GLU A 562 3.03 -20.04 -20.45
N VAL A 563 3.46 -21.09 -19.75
CA VAL A 563 2.61 -22.20 -19.34
C VAL A 563 2.89 -22.43 -17.86
N ASN A 564 1.95 -22.13 -16.98
CA ASN A 564 2.18 -21.98 -15.53
C ASN A 564 2.96 -23.14 -14.89
N VAL A 565 2.66 -24.39 -15.28
CA VAL A 565 3.32 -25.59 -14.76
C VAL A 565 4.75 -25.83 -15.26
N ILE A 566 5.28 -24.97 -16.14
CA ILE A 566 6.67 -25.05 -16.64
C ILE A 566 7.38 -23.70 -16.47
N SER A 567 6.76 -22.61 -16.91
CA SER A 567 7.43 -21.31 -16.96
C SER A 567 7.57 -20.67 -15.57
N ASP A 568 6.59 -20.82 -14.68
CA ASP A 568 6.53 -20.03 -13.44
C ASP A 568 7.72 -20.33 -12.51
N ARG A 569 8.13 -21.60 -12.41
CA ARG A 569 9.25 -21.97 -11.53
C ARG A 569 10.54 -21.23 -11.87
N MET A 570 10.74 -20.89 -13.15
CA MET A 570 11.94 -20.17 -13.61
C MET A 570 12.01 -18.73 -13.09
N TYR A 571 10.95 -18.20 -12.48
CA TYR A 571 10.89 -16.79 -12.05
C TYR A 571 10.49 -16.62 -10.57
N LEU A 572 10.42 -17.71 -9.80
CA LEU A 572 9.99 -17.70 -8.41
C LEU A 572 11.15 -17.99 -7.45
N ASN A 573 11.36 -17.09 -6.49
CA ASN A 573 12.31 -17.26 -5.37
C ASN A 573 11.66 -17.71 -4.06
N SER A 574 10.32 -17.75 -4.04
CA SER A 574 9.52 -18.17 -2.89
C SER A 574 8.20 -18.76 -3.38
N MET A 575 7.55 -19.51 -2.52
CA MET A 575 6.26 -20.14 -2.79
C MET A 575 5.21 -19.14 -3.31
N ASN A 576 4.54 -19.48 -4.41
CA ASN A 576 3.49 -18.68 -5.06
C ASN A 576 2.19 -19.50 -5.14
N ASN A 577 1.55 -19.71 -3.99
CA ASN A 577 0.31 -20.51 -3.92
C ASN A 577 -0.94 -19.67 -4.22
N CYS A 578 -2.09 -20.34 -4.31
CA CYS A 578 -3.39 -19.67 -4.47
C CYS A 578 -3.88 -18.92 -3.22
N ASP A 579 -3.17 -18.96 -2.09
CA ASP A 579 -3.48 -18.25 -0.83
C ASP A 579 -4.92 -18.44 -0.29
N ALA A 580 -5.59 -19.54 -0.66
CA ALA A 580 -6.92 -19.89 -0.18
C ALA A 580 -6.94 -20.05 1.36
N GLY A 581 -7.84 -19.33 2.02
CA GLY A 581 -7.92 -19.25 3.48
C GLY A 581 -6.90 -18.30 4.13
N ILE A 582 -6.10 -17.58 3.35
CA ILE A 582 -5.16 -16.55 3.83
C ILE A 582 -5.59 -15.19 3.31
N TYR A 583 -5.44 -14.98 2.01
CA TYR A 583 -5.82 -13.76 1.31
C TYR A 583 -7.02 -13.98 0.38
N ASN A 584 -7.34 -15.24 0.05
CA ASN A 584 -8.36 -15.58 -0.90
C ASN A 584 -9.47 -16.42 -0.27
N PHE A 585 -10.72 -16.05 -0.53
CA PHE A 585 -11.92 -16.70 -0.02
C PHE A 585 -13.00 -16.76 -1.09
N ALA A 586 -14.05 -17.55 -0.89
CA ALA A 586 -15.20 -17.59 -1.80
C ALA A 586 -16.50 -17.26 -1.07
N VAL A 587 -17.37 -16.48 -1.70
CA VAL A 587 -18.74 -16.21 -1.24
C VAL A 587 -19.73 -16.96 -2.12
N ALA A 588 -20.63 -17.70 -1.49
CA ALA A 588 -21.67 -18.50 -2.16
C ALA A 588 -22.98 -17.71 -2.33
N PRO A 589 -23.94 -18.20 -3.16
CA PRO A 589 -25.26 -17.57 -3.34
C PRO A 589 -26.05 -17.30 -2.05
N ASN A 590 -25.79 -18.10 -1.00
CA ASN A 590 -26.40 -17.96 0.32
C ASN A 590 -25.71 -16.92 1.24
N GLY A 591 -24.69 -16.20 0.75
CA GLY A 591 -23.95 -15.18 1.50
C GLY A 591 -22.88 -15.72 2.47
N ARG A 592 -22.72 -17.04 2.57
CA ARG A 592 -21.66 -17.66 3.39
C ARG A 592 -20.31 -17.58 2.69
N ILE A 593 -19.26 -17.46 3.49
CA ILE A 593 -17.86 -17.39 3.06
C ILE A 593 -17.16 -18.72 3.34
N TYR A 594 -16.44 -19.23 2.35
CA TYR A 594 -15.69 -20.48 2.36
C TYR A 594 -14.20 -20.23 2.08
N ILE A 595 -13.35 -21.18 2.43
CA ILE A 595 -11.90 -21.13 2.15
C ILE A 595 -11.63 -20.96 0.65
N CYS A 596 -12.38 -21.68 -0.18
CA CYS A 596 -12.38 -21.55 -1.64
C CYS A 596 -13.65 -22.22 -2.22
N PRO A 597 -13.92 -22.11 -3.53
CA PRO A 597 -15.12 -22.72 -4.12
C PRO A 597 -15.21 -24.24 -3.93
N ALA A 598 -14.09 -24.96 -3.84
CA ALA A 598 -14.11 -26.40 -3.66
C ALA A 598 -14.71 -26.85 -2.32
N PHE A 599 -14.49 -26.07 -1.25
CA PHE A 599 -15.13 -26.34 0.05
C PHE A 599 -16.64 -26.12 -0.01
N TYR A 600 -17.13 -25.14 -0.78
CA TYR A 600 -18.57 -24.94 -0.96
C TYR A 600 -19.24 -26.17 -1.60
N TYR A 601 -18.63 -26.72 -2.65
CA TYR A 601 -19.22 -27.84 -3.40
C TYR A 601 -19.14 -29.20 -2.70
N ASP A 602 -18.08 -29.47 -1.94
CA ASP A 602 -17.85 -30.79 -1.31
C ASP A 602 -18.19 -30.80 0.20
N GLU A 603 -18.11 -29.64 0.87
CA GLU A 603 -18.34 -29.48 2.32
C GLU A 603 -19.21 -28.22 2.61
N PRO A 604 -20.47 -28.16 2.13
CA PRO A 604 -21.30 -26.93 2.19
C PRO A 604 -21.57 -26.41 3.60
N ASP A 605 -21.47 -27.25 4.63
CA ASP A 605 -21.62 -26.87 6.04
C ASP A 605 -20.32 -26.32 6.67
N ASN A 606 -19.17 -26.45 6.00
CA ASN A 606 -17.85 -26.03 6.51
C ASN A 606 -17.47 -24.60 6.06
N TYR A 607 -18.36 -23.65 6.34
CA TYR A 607 -18.11 -22.23 6.07
C TYR A 607 -17.27 -21.57 7.19
N VAL A 608 -16.49 -20.57 6.80
CA VAL A 608 -15.56 -19.84 7.68
C VAL A 608 -16.09 -18.47 8.08
N GLY A 609 -17.28 -18.09 7.62
CA GLY A 609 -17.92 -16.82 7.95
C GLY A 609 -19.10 -16.53 7.02
N ASP A 610 -19.56 -15.29 7.04
CA ASP A 610 -20.53 -14.76 6.09
C ASP A 610 -20.26 -13.27 5.85
N ILE A 611 -20.92 -12.69 4.86
CA ILE A 611 -20.71 -11.29 4.45
C ILE A 611 -21.14 -10.25 5.49
N TYR A 612 -21.90 -10.65 6.52
CA TYR A 612 -22.39 -9.75 7.58
C TYR A 612 -21.50 -9.82 8.82
N ALA A 613 -21.13 -11.02 9.26
CA ALA A 613 -20.28 -11.26 10.43
C ALA A 613 -18.77 -11.22 10.10
N GLY A 614 -18.42 -11.33 8.82
CA GLY A 614 -17.04 -11.42 8.34
C GLY A 614 -16.44 -12.82 8.48
N ILE A 615 -15.11 -12.90 8.33
CA ILE A 615 -14.35 -14.16 8.30
C ILE A 615 -13.81 -14.48 9.69
N ASP A 616 -14.08 -15.69 10.18
CA ASP A 616 -13.44 -16.24 11.38
C ASP A 616 -12.05 -16.77 11.04
N TYR A 617 -11.04 -15.91 11.20
CA TYR A 617 -9.65 -16.25 10.95
C TYR A 617 -9.11 -17.39 11.84
N ASN A 618 -9.79 -17.78 12.93
CA ASN A 618 -9.38 -18.93 13.72
C ASN A 618 -9.58 -20.25 12.97
N LYS A 619 -10.61 -20.34 12.12
CA LYS A 619 -10.91 -21.53 11.31
C LYS A 619 -9.90 -21.78 10.20
N VAL A 620 -9.08 -20.78 9.84
CA VAL A 620 -8.16 -20.84 8.69
C VAL A 620 -6.69 -20.66 9.06
N LYS A 621 -6.33 -20.67 10.36
CA LYS A 621 -4.93 -20.53 10.81
C LYS A 621 -3.98 -21.54 10.14
N GLN A 622 -4.45 -22.78 9.94
CA GLN A 622 -3.68 -23.87 9.33
C GLN A 622 -3.45 -23.70 7.81
N CYS A 623 -4.14 -22.77 7.15
CA CYS A 623 -3.92 -22.49 5.74
C CYS A 623 -2.53 -21.87 5.47
N LYS A 624 -1.94 -21.18 6.46
CA LYS A 624 -0.64 -20.50 6.34
C LYS A 624 0.49 -21.46 5.96
N LEU A 625 1.40 -21.01 5.09
CA LEU A 625 2.56 -21.81 4.66
C LEU A 625 3.42 -22.28 5.84
N GLY A 626 3.64 -21.41 6.83
CA GLY A 626 4.40 -21.72 8.05
C GLY A 626 3.79 -22.83 8.92
N CYS A 627 2.54 -23.23 8.66
CA CYS A 627 1.88 -24.34 9.34
C CYS A 627 2.02 -25.66 8.59
N SER A 628 2.62 -25.68 7.39
CA SER A 628 2.77 -26.90 6.58
C SER A 628 4.12 -27.56 6.82
N PRO A 629 4.18 -28.74 7.45
CA PRO A 629 5.45 -29.40 7.77
C PRO A 629 6.25 -29.80 6.51
N ILE A 630 5.56 -30.06 5.40
CA ILE A 630 6.19 -30.49 4.15
C ILE A 630 6.55 -29.27 3.28
N CYS A 631 5.61 -28.35 3.10
CA CYS A 631 5.77 -27.27 2.10
C CYS A 631 6.86 -26.25 2.49
N MET A 632 7.15 -26.08 3.78
CA MET A 632 8.23 -25.20 4.26
C MET A 632 9.63 -25.67 3.83
N HIS A 633 9.77 -26.94 3.46
CA HIS A 633 11.03 -27.56 3.05
C HIS A 633 11.04 -27.97 1.58
N CYS A 634 10.14 -27.40 0.78
CA CYS A 634 9.98 -27.67 -0.65
C CYS A 634 10.34 -26.42 -1.47
N ASP A 635 11.06 -26.62 -2.57
CA ASP A 635 11.46 -25.56 -3.50
C ASP A 635 10.64 -25.55 -4.81
N SER A 636 9.60 -26.37 -4.90
CA SER A 636 8.66 -26.34 -6.03
C SER A 636 7.71 -25.15 -5.89
N TYR A 637 8.26 -23.94 -6.02
CA TYR A 637 7.57 -22.69 -5.70
C TYR A 637 6.36 -22.35 -6.57
N HIS A 638 6.25 -22.97 -7.75
CA HIS A 638 5.10 -22.87 -8.65
C HIS A 638 3.95 -23.82 -8.26
N CYS A 639 4.17 -24.71 -7.28
CA CYS A 639 3.17 -25.66 -6.81
C CYS A 639 1.90 -24.92 -6.40
N ASN A 640 0.75 -25.36 -6.91
CA ASN A 640 -0.53 -24.87 -6.47
C ASN A 640 -1.02 -25.64 -5.24
N ARG A 641 -0.34 -25.47 -4.10
CA ARG A 641 -0.67 -26.11 -2.81
C ARG A 641 -2.15 -25.95 -2.51
N CYS A 642 -2.92 -27.02 -2.69
CA CYS A 642 -4.38 -26.98 -2.61
C CYS A 642 -4.85 -27.40 -1.22
N THR A 643 -5.28 -26.42 -0.42
CA THR A 643 -5.81 -26.67 0.95
C THR A 643 -7.01 -27.61 0.97
N TYR A 644 -7.83 -27.61 -0.09
CA TYR A 644 -8.93 -28.54 -0.26
C TYR A 644 -8.45 -29.99 -0.50
N ILE A 645 -7.50 -30.20 -1.41
CA ILE A 645 -6.95 -31.54 -1.68
C ILE A 645 -6.19 -32.09 -0.47
N ASN A 646 -5.45 -31.23 0.23
CA ASN A 646 -4.87 -31.57 1.52
C ASN A 646 -5.94 -32.16 2.44
N LYS A 647 -7.00 -31.38 2.73
CA LYS A 647 -8.09 -31.81 3.62
C LYS A 647 -8.75 -33.10 3.14
N LYS A 648 -9.05 -33.21 1.85
CA LYS A 648 -9.76 -34.34 1.27
C LYS A 648 -9.01 -35.66 1.37
N PHE A 649 -7.69 -35.63 1.17
CA PHE A 649 -6.89 -36.86 1.06
C PHE A 649 -6.01 -37.16 2.28
N THR A 650 -5.79 -36.19 3.17
CA THR A 650 -4.99 -36.37 4.38
C THR A 650 -5.77 -36.08 5.66
N GLU A 651 -7.04 -35.68 5.54
CA GLU A 651 -7.87 -35.16 6.64
C GLU A 651 -7.34 -33.86 7.28
N GLU A 652 -6.25 -33.30 6.76
CA GLU A 652 -5.56 -32.14 7.32
C GLU A 652 -5.37 -31.04 6.27
N ILE A 653 -5.78 -29.80 6.58
CA ILE A 653 -5.73 -28.65 5.65
C ILE A 653 -4.28 -28.28 5.28
N ASN A 654 -3.34 -28.49 6.20
CA ASN A 654 -1.96 -28.02 6.06
C ASN A 654 -1.01 -29.04 5.41
N THR A 655 -1.46 -30.27 5.17
CA THR A 655 -0.61 -31.40 4.77
C THR A 655 -1.00 -31.93 3.40
N PRO A 656 -0.14 -31.75 2.37
CA PRO A 656 -0.44 -32.24 1.03
C PRO A 656 -0.28 -33.76 0.88
N PRO A 657 -1.11 -34.39 0.04
CA PRO A 657 -0.90 -35.78 -0.33
C PRO A 657 0.26 -35.93 -1.33
N GLY A 658 0.94 -37.08 -1.30
CA GLY A 658 2.16 -37.30 -2.09
C GLY A 658 1.96 -37.22 -3.62
N PHE A 659 0.77 -37.49 -4.15
CA PHE A 659 0.52 -37.34 -5.59
C PHE A 659 0.56 -35.87 -6.06
N GLU A 660 0.10 -34.93 -5.23
CA GLU A 660 0.13 -33.50 -5.54
C GLU A 660 1.58 -32.99 -5.52
N CYS A 661 2.33 -33.39 -4.49
CA CYS A 661 3.76 -33.15 -4.36
C CYS A 661 4.54 -33.65 -5.57
N ARG A 662 4.41 -34.95 -5.90
CA ARG A 662 5.11 -35.57 -7.04
C ARG A 662 4.76 -34.88 -8.36
N LYS A 663 3.51 -34.51 -8.58
CA LYS A 663 3.09 -33.78 -9.79
C LYS A 663 3.88 -32.48 -9.94
N SER A 664 3.95 -31.68 -8.88
CA SER A 664 4.68 -30.41 -8.89
C SER A 664 6.20 -30.59 -9.01
N HIS A 665 6.76 -31.75 -8.63
CA HIS A 665 8.18 -32.05 -8.84
C HIS A 665 8.50 -32.55 -10.26
N VAL A 666 7.56 -33.24 -10.91
CA VAL A 666 7.61 -33.52 -12.36
C VAL A 666 7.64 -32.21 -13.16
N GLU A 667 6.76 -31.27 -12.80
CA GLU A 667 6.69 -29.92 -13.38
C GLU A 667 7.98 -29.11 -13.15
N ARG A 668 8.51 -29.11 -11.92
CA ARG A 668 9.81 -28.51 -11.57
C ARG A 668 10.95 -29.05 -12.45
N THR A 669 10.93 -30.36 -12.73
CA THR A 669 11.95 -31.02 -13.55
C THR A 669 11.87 -30.56 -15.00
N ALA A 670 10.66 -30.50 -15.57
CA ALA A 670 10.43 -29.94 -16.90
C ALA A 670 10.88 -28.46 -16.99
N SER A 671 10.61 -27.68 -15.95
CA SER A 671 11.03 -26.27 -15.83
C SER A 671 12.55 -26.12 -15.89
N LYS A 672 13.29 -26.95 -15.14
CA LYS A 672 14.76 -26.96 -15.12
C LYS A 672 15.36 -27.30 -16.47
N VAL A 673 14.79 -28.28 -17.16
CA VAL A 673 15.23 -28.66 -18.51
C VAL A 673 15.06 -27.48 -19.47
N LEU A 674 13.89 -26.82 -19.44
CA LEU A 674 13.64 -25.63 -20.27
C LEU A 674 14.58 -24.47 -19.92
N GLU A 675 14.77 -24.17 -18.64
CA GLU A 675 15.72 -23.15 -18.15
C GLU A 675 17.12 -23.37 -18.70
N ALA A 676 17.63 -24.60 -18.63
CA ALA A 676 18.96 -24.96 -19.11
C ALA A 676 19.10 -24.76 -20.63
N GLU A 677 18.09 -25.13 -21.42
CA GLU A 677 18.09 -24.93 -22.87
C GLU A 677 18.01 -23.45 -23.26
N LEU A 678 17.13 -22.68 -22.61
CA LEU A 678 17.02 -21.23 -22.84
C LEU A 678 18.32 -20.50 -22.48
N LYS A 679 18.99 -20.90 -21.38
CA LYS A 679 20.31 -20.37 -20.98
C LYS A 679 21.38 -20.64 -22.02
N LYS A 680 21.48 -21.87 -22.53
CA LYS A 680 22.44 -22.24 -23.59
C LYS A 680 22.28 -21.38 -24.84
N MET A 681 21.05 -20.98 -25.16
CA MET A 681 20.72 -20.18 -26.34
C MET A 681 20.71 -18.66 -26.08
N ASN A 682 20.99 -18.21 -24.85
CA ASN A 682 20.90 -16.81 -24.45
C ASN A 682 19.50 -16.19 -24.70
N LEU A 683 18.45 -16.97 -24.46
CA LEU A 683 17.04 -16.58 -24.66
C LEU A 683 16.28 -16.30 -23.36
N ILE A 684 16.96 -16.38 -22.22
CA ILE A 684 16.39 -16.13 -20.90
C ILE A 684 16.73 -14.72 -20.42
N ASP A 685 15.83 -14.06 -19.70
CA ASP A 685 16.08 -12.72 -19.13
C ASP A 685 16.69 -12.79 -17.72
N ASP A 686 17.28 -11.67 -17.28
CA ASP A 686 18.03 -11.56 -16.01
C ASP A 686 17.18 -11.81 -14.74
N ARG A 687 15.85 -11.85 -14.85
CA ARG A 687 14.95 -12.14 -13.71
C ARG A 687 14.81 -13.63 -13.47
N ALA A 688 15.24 -14.48 -14.40
CA ALA A 688 15.13 -15.91 -14.24
C ALA A 688 16.07 -16.43 -13.15
N VAL A 689 15.55 -17.36 -12.35
CA VAL A 689 16.24 -17.97 -11.22
C VAL A 689 16.82 -19.32 -11.63
N HIS A 690 17.93 -19.71 -11.01
CA HIS A 690 18.48 -21.04 -11.22
C HIS A 690 17.65 -22.11 -10.49
N ILE A 691 17.38 -23.24 -11.16
CA ILE A 691 16.67 -24.38 -10.56
C ILE A 691 17.66 -25.51 -10.25
N ASP A 692 17.90 -25.75 -8.95
CA ASP A 692 18.88 -26.74 -8.49
C ASP A 692 18.49 -28.19 -8.84
N SER A 693 19.49 -29.09 -8.86
CA SER A 693 19.23 -30.53 -8.86
C SER A 693 18.71 -30.99 -7.50
N ILE A 694 17.72 -31.89 -7.49
CA ILE A 694 17.24 -32.57 -6.30
C ILE A 694 17.30 -34.09 -6.52
N ASN A 695 17.45 -34.85 -5.44
CA ASN A 695 17.55 -36.32 -5.45
C ASN A 695 16.30 -37.01 -4.89
N TYR A 696 15.17 -36.31 -4.88
CA TYR A 696 13.91 -36.79 -4.35
C TYR A 696 12.75 -36.39 -5.26
N THR A 697 11.67 -37.18 -5.23
CA THR A 697 10.46 -36.93 -6.01
C THR A 697 9.29 -36.41 -5.17
N ASP A 698 9.37 -36.54 -3.84
CA ASP A 698 8.39 -36.04 -2.87
C ASP A 698 9.10 -35.31 -1.69
N PRO A 699 8.79 -34.04 -1.38
CA PRO A 699 9.44 -33.31 -0.29
C PRO A 699 9.24 -33.94 1.10
N ILE A 700 8.35 -34.92 1.28
CA ILE A 700 8.25 -35.71 2.52
C ILE A 700 9.59 -36.34 2.90
N PHE A 701 10.44 -36.70 1.93
CA PHE A 701 11.77 -37.27 2.17
C PHE A 701 12.64 -36.32 3.01
N ASN A 702 12.52 -35.01 2.82
CA ASN A 702 13.26 -34.02 3.60
C ASN A 702 12.81 -34.06 5.07
N VAL A 703 11.51 -34.19 5.31
CA VAL A 703 10.93 -34.27 6.66
C VAL A 703 11.37 -35.57 7.34
N VAL A 704 11.27 -36.71 6.65
CA VAL A 704 11.70 -38.03 7.20
C VAL A 704 13.19 -37.99 7.56
N ASN A 705 14.04 -37.41 6.71
CA ASN A 705 15.47 -37.27 7.00
C ASN A 705 15.73 -36.39 8.23
N MET A 706 14.94 -35.32 8.44
CA MET A 706 15.06 -34.45 9.63
C MET A 706 14.65 -35.15 10.93
N LEU A 707 13.75 -36.13 10.88
CA LEU A 707 13.32 -36.88 12.07
C LEU A 707 14.43 -37.78 12.63
N GLY A 708 15.48 -38.08 11.87
CA GLY A 708 16.59 -38.95 12.29
C GLY A 708 16.19 -40.43 12.45
N ILE A 709 14.92 -40.76 12.26
CA ILE A 709 14.35 -42.10 12.23
C ILE A 709 13.40 -42.23 11.04
N ASN A 710 13.51 -43.31 10.28
CA ASN A 710 12.56 -43.66 9.23
C ASN A 710 11.73 -44.88 9.69
N PRO A 711 10.63 -44.67 10.44
CA PRO A 711 9.83 -45.77 10.99
C PRO A 711 9.11 -46.60 9.92
N TYR A 712 9.05 -46.11 8.67
CA TYR A 712 8.34 -46.74 7.57
C TYR A 712 9.28 -47.27 6.47
N GLY A 713 10.59 -47.29 6.72
CA GLY A 713 11.61 -47.91 5.87
C GLY A 713 11.60 -47.48 4.40
N ARG A 714 11.76 -48.44 3.49
CA ARG A 714 11.89 -48.24 2.03
C ARG A 714 10.73 -47.49 1.37
N ILE A 715 9.56 -47.40 2.01
CA ILE A 715 8.40 -46.65 1.50
C ILE A 715 8.76 -45.16 1.31
N PHE A 716 9.68 -44.66 2.13
CA PHE A 716 10.24 -43.32 2.03
C PHE A 716 11.78 -43.35 1.88
N GLU A 717 12.32 -44.28 1.07
CA GLU A 717 13.68 -44.18 0.51
C GLU A 717 13.60 -43.73 -0.97
N GLY A 718 14.47 -42.80 -1.39
CA GLY A 718 14.33 -41.92 -2.57
C GLY A 718 14.26 -42.54 -3.97
N GLU A 719 14.04 -43.84 -4.11
CA GLU A 719 13.82 -44.52 -5.40
C GLU A 719 12.64 -45.49 -5.29
N GLY A 720 11.52 -45.17 -5.96
CA GLY A 720 10.44 -46.12 -6.19
C GLY A 720 9.19 -45.93 -5.33
N TYR A 721 8.48 -44.83 -5.56
CA TYR A 721 7.03 -44.78 -5.30
C TYR A 721 6.30 -45.31 -6.55
N GLU A 722 6.64 -46.53 -6.99
CA GLU A 722 5.79 -47.26 -7.94
C GLU A 722 4.59 -47.77 -7.12
N ALA A 723 3.43 -47.21 -7.41
CA ALA A 723 2.18 -47.57 -6.77
C ALA A 723 1.91 -49.08 -6.96
N ASN A 724 1.70 -49.81 -5.86
CA ASN A 724 0.86 -51.00 -5.90
C ASN A 724 -0.61 -50.57 -5.92
#